data_AF-A0A6C7EC39-F1
#
_entry.id   AF-A0A6C7EC39-F1
#
_cell.length_a   1.000
_cell.length_b   1.000
_cell.length_c   1.000
_cell.angle_alpha   90.00
_cell.angle_beta   90.00
_cell.angle_gamma   90.00
#
_symmetry.space_group_name_H-M   'P 1'
#
loop_
_entity.id
_entity.type
_entity.pdbx_description
1 polymer ?
#
loop_
_entity_poly.entity_id
_entity_poly.type
_entity_poly.pdbx_seq_one_letter_code
_entity_poly.pdbx_strand_id
1 'polypeptide(L)'
;MKRVISIVVGLALLAAACTGSGESTAPSTTTSLAPSTTTAPTTVPDGAPLVDPASRTADRLRTVADYDALARDGLGDQSVVKFSITEFSTDPGIVWLDSGFYTLHDEWYWFQLVNGLTVRGFDTAPVDGLSFDSVAELYAWADEHRDRLPLDLRFTTLDRLYSPAFYASALDASADRRIGLGALIRTPDPDTGTDRWVIELEYSDEVTLEQMETYFDVIGASVPDEIAERLQWVPRSRPQEITAAAIERADGPDRDRIVGYDELSNPGDTQVYSSGVAAGRLLVVTDGGRWSLGDAGPDDIVAIDVAPDDLPPGNGLITGTPQTPLAHVNVLALNRGIPNAFLAGLADDPTLDQLGRVRAPVLVSATDDGTLEIIPLTDDEYAGWQAAQGLAPISVPAVDLTTAPYTRRIDDIDTTLDAATLGSLRPLIGGKAVGFVELATPGTVTMPTDALAITVRSYREHEAQFADEIDAVLQHAAGDSSVRSRFLLLEGRDEYDERFPSDADASFADDFTDANADTPLGDVLAGDGLVRLVRSRPIDPTTLSLLTAEIRAGFADLSPTQGLRFRSSSSVEDIEGFNGAGLYDSNTGFVDPELLADSDDHHRTIERAILRTWSSYWSSIAFEERRRENVDHASGAMAVLVHPRFDDELELNNGVATLTIRPEPGTAAVMEVNVQAGAVSVTNATVDDDASPEIVRVVRQTAGGDLAIERVATSSIADSDEVLDDKALTELFDQLLDVATTWLARANEALTVEQRSSSITLDFEFRTMDAGWPARLDGTVEPTRLVVKQARSLDPGIRHVPASLLDRPIPRDVLAHAVRIVELSCPDDVRGVSVTTDPLARVDLGHSDRPLVVWADGAAPADADACAASELLTTPRQYLLDLLGDR
;
A
#
# COMPACT_ATOMS: atom_id res chain seq x y z
N MET A 1 -35.21 19.18 -9.94
CA MET A 1 -35.84 20.51 -9.69
C MET A 1 -34.71 21.53 -9.55
N LYS A 2 -34.72 22.59 -10.37
CA LYS A 2 -33.61 23.54 -10.59
C LYS A 2 -33.06 24.18 -9.30
N ARG A 3 -31.73 24.31 -9.17
CA ARG A 3 -31.10 25.45 -8.49
C ARG A 3 -29.91 25.97 -9.32
N VAL A 4 -30.08 27.21 -9.76
CA VAL A 4 -29.10 28.08 -10.42
C VAL A 4 -28.71 29.11 -9.38
N ILE A 5 -27.42 29.34 -9.14
CA ILE A 5 -26.92 30.52 -8.44
C ILE A 5 -25.95 31.24 -9.39
N SER A 6 -26.35 32.45 -9.79
CA SER A 6 -25.56 33.38 -10.59
C SER A 6 -24.67 34.22 -9.68
N ILE A 7 -23.39 34.38 -10.06
CA ILE A 7 -22.51 35.41 -9.52
C ILE A 7 -22.24 36.43 -10.64
N VAL A 8 -22.52 37.70 -10.33
CA VAL A 8 -22.32 38.88 -11.19
C VAL A 8 -21.10 39.63 -10.66
N VAL A 9 -20.09 39.86 -11.50
CA VAL A 9 -19.03 40.86 -11.24
C VAL A 9 -19.03 41.85 -12.39
N GLY A 10 -19.31 43.11 -12.08
CA GLY A 10 -19.31 44.23 -13.02
C GLY A 10 -17.92 44.85 -13.15
N LEU A 11 -17.43 44.96 -14.38
CA LEU A 11 -16.28 45.77 -14.75
C LEU A 11 -16.77 47.18 -15.15
N ALA A 12 -16.21 48.23 -14.54
CA ALA A 12 -16.41 49.61 -14.97
C ALA A 12 -15.10 50.20 -15.51
N LEU A 13 -15.11 50.57 -16.79
CA LEU A 13 -14.12 51.43 -17.43
C LEU A 13 -14.22 52.87 -16.91
N LEU A 14 -13.07 53.52 -16.71
CA LEU A 14 -12.98 54.96 -16.94
C LEU A 14 -11.60 55.34 -17.50
N ALA A 15 -11.62 55.85 -18.73
CA ALA A 15 -10.54 56.57 -19.37
C ALA A 15 -10.89 58.07 -19.38
N ALA A 16 -9.93 58.93 -19.05
CA ALA A 16 -9.72 60.22 -19.72
C ALA A 16 -8.43 60.89 -19.25
N ALA A 17 -7.60 61.22 -20.23
CA ALA A 17 -6.33 61.93 -20.15
C ALA A 17 -6.50 63.45 -19.97
N CYS A 18 -5.42 64.13 -19.51
CA CYS A 18 -4.75 65.22 -20.25
C CYS A 18 -3.54 65.80 -19.47
N THR A 19 -2.34 65.66 -20.08
CA THR A 19 -1.29 66.68 -20.38
C THR A 19 -0.92 67.75 -19.34
N GLY A 20 0.33 68.14 -19.09
CA GLY A 20 1.62 67.92 -19.74
C GLY A 20 2.60 69.07 -19.41
N SER A 21 3.92 68.78 -19.48
CA SER A 21 5.10 69.67 -19.76
C SER A 21 6.34 68.89 -19.29
N GLY A 22 7.24 68.39 -20.15
CA GLY A 22 8.18 69.14 -21.00
C GLY A 22 9.40 69.52 -20.14
N GLU A 23 10.66 69.21 -20.42
CA GLU A 23 11.36 68.89 -21.66
C GLU A 23 12.83 68.56 -21.28
N SER A 24 13.49 67.56 -21.89
CA SER A 24 14.94 67.61 -22.20
C SER A 24 15.33 66.41 -23.07
N THR A 25 15.73 66.74 -24.29
CA THR A 25 16.13 65.86 -25.40
C THR A 25 17.63 65.55 -25.39
N ALA A 26 18.00 64.30 -25.72
CA ALA A 26 19.11 63.99 -26.64
C ALA A 26 19.04 62.50 -27.08
N PRO A 27 19.44 62.16 -28.32
CA PRO A 27 18.96 60.98 -29.03
C PRO A 27 19.92 59.77 -28.97
N SER A 28 19.33 58.58 -28.93
CA SER A 28 20.01 57.29 -29.11
C SER A 28 20.34 57.05 -30.58
N THR A 29 21.63 57.07 -30.89
CA THR A 29 22.18 56.63 -32.18
C THR A 29 22.19 55.11 -32.26
N THR A 30 21.50 54.62 -33.28
CA THR A 30 21.62 53.30 -33.89
C THR A 30 23.08 53.03 -34.27
N THR A 31 23.69 51.99 -33.71
CA THR A 31 24.92 51.41 -34.27
C THR A 31 24.69 49.92 -34.48
N SER A 32 24.67 49.55 -35.77
CA SER A 32 24.76 48.19 -36.26
C SER A 32 25.97 47.48 -35.65
N LEU A 33 25.74 46.36 -34.96
CA LEU A 33 26.72 45.31 -34.82
C LEU A 33 26.28 44.17 -35.75
N ALA A 34 27.20 43.82 -36.65
CA ALA A 34 27.08 42.78 -37.65
C ALA A 34 26.75 41.42 -37.02
N PRO A 35 26.20 40.46 -37.79
CA PRO A 35 26.00 39.09 -37.30
C PRO A 35 27.36 38.52 -36.90
N SER A 36 27.51 38.18 -35.62
CA SER A 36 28.57 37.29 -35.17
C SER A 36 28.33 35.98 -35.91
N THR A 37 29.30 35.64 -36.75
CA THR A 37 29.37 34.40 -37.52
C THR A 37 28.95 33.22 -36.66
N THR A 38 27.84 32.58 -37.04
CA THR A 38 27.56 31.18 -36.77
C THR A 38 28.86 30.40 -36.96
N THR A 39 29.43 29.89 -35.87
CA THR A 39 30.40 28.82 -35.99
C THR A 39 29.65 27.70 -36.67
N ALA A 40 30.03 27.40 -37.91
CA ALA A 40 29.49 26.28 -38.65
C ALA A 40 29.52 25.03 -37.77
N PRO A 41 28.56 24.10 -37.89
CA PRO A 41 28.71 22.80 -37.27
C PRO A 41 30.04 22.25 -37.73
N THR A 42 30.93 21.93 -36.79
CA THR A 42 32.14 21.19 -37.10
C THR A 42 31.65 19.92 -37.76
N THR A 43 31.74 19.83 -39.10
CA THR A 43 31.48 18.60 -39.83
C THR A 43 32.52 17.61 -39.32
N VAL A 44 32.12 16.76 -38.37
CA VAL A 44 32.90 15.62 -37.91
C VAL A 44 33.26 14.84 -39.18
N PRO A 45 34.54 14.57 -39.46
CA PRO A 45 34.93 13.87 -40.67
C PRO A 45 34.19 12.53 -40.77
N ASP A 46 33.64 12.22 -41.95
CA ASP A 46 33.15 10.88 -42.29
C ASP A 46 34.27 9.86 -41.94
N GLY A 47 34.06 9.07 -40.89
CA GLY A 47 35.02 8.08 -40.38
C GLY A 47 35.61 8.32 -38.99
N ALA A 48 35.20 9.35 -38.23
CA ALA A 48 35.52 9.41 -36.79
C ALA A 48 34.81 8.26 -36.04
N PRO A 49 35.49 7.60 -35.07
CA PRO A 49 34.87 6.57 -34.24
C PRO A 49 33.64 7.14 -33.53
N LEU A 50 32.56 6.36 -33.47
CA LEU A 50 31.31 6.77 -32.80
C LEU A 50 31.57 7.09 -31.33
N VAL A 51 32.32 6.21 -30.67
CA VAL A 51 32.62 6.28 -29.24
C VAL A 51 34.02 6.81 -29.06
N ASP A 52 34.19 7.86 -28.25
CA ASP A 52 35.50 8.25 -27.76
C ASP A 52 36.04 7.11 -26.87
N PRO A 53 37.16 6.46 -27.24
CA PRO A 53 37.68 5.32 -26.49
C PRO A 53 38.07 5.66 -25.04
N ALA A 54 38.40 6.93 -24.75
CA ALA A 54 38.81 7.36 -23.42
C ALA A 54 37.60 7.56 -22.50
N SER A 55 36.56 8.22 -23.00
CA SER A 55 35.37 8.52 -22.20
C SER A 55 34.27 7.45 -22.30
N ARG A 56 34.33 6.55 -23.29
CA ARG A 56 33.28 5.56 -23.60
C ARG A 56 31.92 6.23 -23.83
N THR A 57 31.92 7.39 -24.49
CA THR A 57 30.71 8.16 -24.81
C THR A 57 30.72 8.66 -26.25
N ALA A 58 29.55 9.06 -26.74
CA ALA A 58 29.38 9.76 -28.01
C ALA A 58 28.69 11.12 -27.78
N ASP A 59 28.98 12.11 -28.61
CA ASP A 59 28.32 13.43 -28.59
C ASP A 59 27.09 13.49 -29.52
N ARG A 60 26.95 12.52 -30.42
CA ARG A 60 25.84 12.40 -31.37
C ARG A 60 25.65 10.97 -31.88
N LEU A 61 24.40 10.57 -32.12
CA LEU A 61 24.03 9.38 -32.89
C LEU A 61 23.73 9.78 -34.34
N ARG A 62 24.53 9.31 -35.30
CA ARG A 62 24.40 9.72 -36.72
C ARG A 62 23.49 8.79 -37.51
N THR A 63 23.32 7.56 -37.04
CA THR A 63 22.45 6.54 -37.64
C THR A 63 21.78 5.70 -36.55
N VAL A 64 20.73 4.95 -36.90
CA VAL A 64 20.13 3.95 -35.99
C VAL A 64 21.17 2.88 -35.60
N ALA A 65 22.10 2.53 -36.48
CA ALA A 65 23.18 1.61 -36.15
C ALA A 65 24.17 2.18 -35.11
N ASP A 66 24.29 3.51 -34.99
CA ASP A 66 25.05 4.13 -33.90
C ASP A 66 24.33 3.94 -32.55
N TYR A 67 22.99 4.01 -32.53
CA TYR A 67 22.19 3.67 -31.36
C TYR A 67 22.40 2.20 -30.97
N ASP A 68 22.22 1.27 -31.92
CA ASP A 68 22.36 -0.17 -31.69
C ASP A 68 23.77 -0.54 -31.18
N ALA A 69 24.80 0.22 -31.55
CA ALA A 69 26.18 0.01 -31.09
C ALA A 69 26.42 0.44 -29.63
N LEU A 70 25.61 1.35 -29.09
CA LEU A 70 25.66 1.80 -27.71
C LEU A 70 24.60 1.15 -26.82
N ALA A 71 23.56 0.58 -27.43
CA ALA A 71 22.40 0.08 -26.73
C ALA A 71 22.68 -1.21 -25.96
N ARG A 72 21.90 -1.43 -24.91
CA ARG A 72 21.80 -2.69 -24.19
C ARG A 72 20.35 -3.19 -24.26
N ASP A 73 20.17 -4.50 -24.28
CA ASP A 73 18.85 -5.14 -24.23
C ASP A 73 18.10 -4.72 -22.95
N GLY A 74 16.83 -4.33 -23.11
CA GLY A 74 15.89 -3.94 -22.05
C GLY A 74 14.90 -5.06 -21.71
N LEU A 75 13.75 -4.69 -21.12
CA LEU A 75 12.64 -5.63 -20.90
C LEU A 75 11.87 -5.89 -22.21
N GLY A 76 11.51 -7.14 -22.47
CA GLY A 76 10.90 -7.54 -23.74
C GLY A 76 11.84 -7.35 -24.94
N ASP A 77 11.31 -6.91 -26.08
CA ASP A 77 12.09 -6.61 -27.30
C ASP A 77 12.67 -5.18 -27.30
N GLN A 78 12.73 -4.51 -26.15
CA GLN A 78 13.24 -3.14 -26.03
C GLN A 78 14.78 -3.10 -26.02
N SER A 79 15.34 -1.97 -26.44
CA SER A 79 16.75 -1.64 -26.23
C SER A 79 16.89 -0.23 -25.68
N VAL A 80 18.00 0.04 -24.98
CA VAL A 80 18.16 1.26 -24.17
C VAL A 80 19.56 1.87 -24.33
N VAL A 81 19.61 3.18 -24.60
CA VAL A 81 20.84 4.00 -24.54
C VAL A 81 20.66 5.11 -23.51
N LYS A 82 21.55 5.15 -22.50
CA LYS A 82 21.52 6.22 -21.49
C LYS A 82 22.18 7.50 -22.01
N PHE A 83 21.70 8.64 -21.54
CA PHE A 83 22.30 9.94 -21.85
C PHE A 83 22.42 10.83 -20.61
N SER A 84 23.32 11.82 -20.70
CA SER A 84 23.42 12.93 -19.76
C SER A 84 23.53 14.24 -20.53
N ILE A 85 22.70 15.22 -20.19
CA ILE A 85 22.76 16.58 -20.75
C ILE A 85 23.49 17.45 -19.72
N THR A 86 24.67 17.93 -20.08
CA THR A 86 25.52 18.79 -19.24
C THR A 86 25.25 20.26 -19.51
N GLU A 87 25.43 21.10 -18.49
CA GLU A 87 25.16 22.56 -18.57
C GLU A 87 23.72 22.89 -19.00
N PHE A 88 22.77 22.06 -18.53
CA PHE A 88 21.37 21.94 -18.98
C PHE A 88 20.67 23.29 -19.21
N SER A 89 20.66 24.20 -18.22
CA SER A 89 19.97 25.49 -18.34
C SER A 89 20.75 26.59 -19.08
N THR A 90 21.99 26.36 -19.52
CA THR A 90 22.86 27.44 -20.04
C THR A 90 23.41 27.20 -21.44
N ASP A 91 24.08 26.07 -21.68
CA ASP A 91 24.61 25.65 -22.98
C ASP A 91 24.53 24.12 -23.07
N PRO A 92 23.31 23.57 -23.20
CA PRO A 92 23.07 22.14 -23.02
C PRO A 92 23.87 21.31 -24.04
N GLY A 93 24.69 20.40 -23.53
CA GLY A 93 25.45 19.45 -24.33
C GLY A 93 25.17 18.01 -23.90
N ILE A 94 24.64 17.21 -24.82
CA ILE A 94 24.36 15.79 -24.58
C ILE A 94 25.61 14.92 -24.67
N VAL A 95 25.62 13.90 -23.84
CA VAL A 95 26.59 12.82 -23.80
C VAL A 95 25.82 11.52 -23.81
N TRP A 96 25.95 10.75 -24.90
CA TRP A 96 25.41 9.40 -25.03
C TRP A 96 26.38 8.40 -24.41
N LEU A 97 25.91 7.59 -23.48
CA LEU A 97 26.72 6.60 -22.78
C LEU A 97 26.71 5.27 -23.54
N ASP A 98 27.87 4.61 -23.61
CA ASP A 98 27.94 3.20 -24.01
C ASP A 98 27.28 2.35 -22.91
N SER A 99 26.00 1.98 -23.09
CA SER A 99 25.22 1.19 -22.11
C SER A 99 25.76 -0.24 -21.93
N GLY A 100 26.62 -0.71 -22.84
CA GLY A 100 27.39 -1.94 -22.67
C GLY A 100 28.55 -1.79 -21.69
N PHE A 101 29.02 -0.56 -21.46
CA PHE A 101 30.11 -0.23 -20.55
C PHE A 101 29.62 0.40 -19.23
N TYR A 102 28.71 1.37 -19.31
CA TYR A 102 28.09 2.05 -18.17
C TYR A 102 26.66 1.53 -17.96
N THR A 103 26.44 0.90 -16.82
CA THR A 103 25.10 0.47 -16.39
C THR A 103 24.34 1.65 -15.75
N LEU A 104 25.02 2.61 -15.12
CA LEU A 104 24.41 3.75 -14.42
C LEU A 104 25.01 5.08 -14.88
N HIS A 105 24.27 6.19 -14.70
CA HIS A 105 24.74 7.52 -15.10
C HIS A 105 25.91 8.01 -14.25
N ASP A 106 25.91 7.72 -12.95
CA ASP A 106 26.99 8.12 -12.06
C ASP A 106 28.29 7.36 -12.34
N GLU A 107 28.21 6.11 -12.85
CA GLU A 107 29.37 5.35 -13.33
C GLU A 107 30.19 6.12 -14.34
N TRP A 108 29.54 6.76 -15.32
CA TRP A 108 30.25 7.63 -16.26
C TRP A 108 30.96 8.78 -15.53
N TYR A 109 30.24 9.50 -14.68
CA TYR A 109 30.76 10.66 -13.97
C TYR A 109 32.03 10.33 -13.16
N TRP A 110 31.96 9.34 -12.27
CA TRP A 110 33.12 9.03 -11.43
C TRP A 110 34.20 8.27 -12.19
N PHE A 111 33.86 7.48 -13.23
CA PHE A 111 34.86 6.76 -14.01
C PHE A 111 35.77 7.73 -14.76
N GLN A 112 35.22 8.82 -15.31
CA GLN A 112 36.05 9.87 -15.92
C GLN A 112 37.00 10.50 -14.89
N LEU A 113 36.44 10.95 -13.77
CA LEU A 113 37.20 11.67 -12.74
C LEU A 113 38.32 10.81 -12.16
N VAL A 114 38.05 9.54 -11.89
CA VAL A 114 39.06 8.61 -11.37
C VAL A 114 40.14 8.27 -12.40
N ASN A 115 39.82 8.33 -13.70
CA ASN A 115 40.79 8.18 -14.79
C ASN A 115 41.49 9.48 -15.20
N GLY A 116 41.40 10.53 -14.37
CA GLY A 116 42.09 11.80 -14.63
C GLY A 116 41.43 12.69 -15.68
N LEU A 117 40.19 12.40 -16.08
CA LEU A 117 39.41 13.19 -17.03
C LEU A 117 38.44 14.12 -16.31
N THR A 118 38.21 15.30 -16.89
CA THR A 118 37.23 16.27 -16.38
C THR A 118 35.84 15.99 -16.96
N VAL A 119 34.78 16.26 -16.20
CA VAL A 119 33.40 16.14 -16.67
C VAL A 119 32.79 17.53 -16.88
N ARG A 120 32.25 17.79 -18.07
CA ARG A 120 31.58 19.06 -18.39
C ARG A 120 30.38 19.29 -17.46
N GLY A 121 30.16 20.53 -17.01
CA GLY A 121 29.09 20.88 -16.07
C GLY A 121 29.40 20.61 -14.59
N PHE A 122 30.56 20.04 -14.27
CA PHE A 122 31.01 19.79 -12.89
C PHE A 122 32.33 20.50 -12.58
N ASP A 123 32.42 21.10 -11.39
CA ASP A 123 33.64 21.74 -10.88
C ASP A 123 34.58 20.75 -10.16
N THR A 124 34.23 19.46 -10.15
CA THR A 124 34.97 18.40 -9.45
C THR A 124 36.31 18.13 -10.12
N ALA A 125 37.39 18.18 -9.33
CA ALA A 125 38.73 17.90 -9.83
C ALA A 125 38.95 16.39 -10.07
N PRO A 126 39.62 15.99 -11.17
CA PRO A 126 39.99 14.59 -11.39
C PRO A 126 40.96 14.05 -10.34
N VAL A 127 40.97 12.74 -10.16
CA VAL A 127 41.83 12.04 -9.19
C VAL A 127 43.19 11.76 -9.83
N ASP A 128 44.25 12.22 -9.19
CA ASP A 128 45.62 11.96 -9.65
C ASP A 128 46.09 10.55 -9.24
N GLY A 129 46.68 9.82 -10.19
CA GLY A 129 47.44 8.59 -9.93
C GLY A 129 46.63 7.29 -9.90
N LEU A 130 45.35 7.34 -10.26
CA LEU A 130 44.51 6.16 -10.51
C LEU A 130 44.15 6.09 -12.01
N SER A 131 43.98 4.88 -12.52
CA SER A 131 43.47 4.62 -13.87
C SER A 131 43.03 3.16 -13.97
N PHE A 132 41.91 2.92 -14.63
CA PHE A 132 41.26 1.61 -14.75
C PHE A 132 40.77 1.39 -16.17
N ASP A 133 40.91 0.17 -16.68
CA ASP A 133 40.50 -0.17 -18.05
C ASP A 133 38.98 -0.47 -18.13
N SER A 134 38.31 -0.70 -16.99
CA SER A 134 36.87 -0.98 -16.91
C SER A 134 36.22 -0.56 -15.60
N VAL A 135 34.91 -0.34 -15.61
CA VAL A 135 34.08 -0.11 -14.41
C VAL A 135 34.25 -1.25 -13.40
N ALA A 136 34.26 -2.51 -13.87
CA ALA A 136 34.43 -3.68 -13.01
C ALA A 136 35.79 -3.71 -12.28
N GLU A 137 36.86 -3.27 -12.93
CA GLU A 137 38.19 -3.16 -12.30
C GLU A 137 38.21 -2.09 -11.21
N LEU A 138 37.58 -0.95 -11.47
CA LEU A 138 37.43 0.11 -10.46
C LEU A 138 36.59 -0.38 -9.27
N TYR A 139 35.51 -1.10 -9.51
CA TYR A 139 34.70 -1.73 -8.46
C TYR A 139 35.51 -2.70 -7.60
N ALA A 140 36.31 -3.58 -8.22
CA ALA A 140 37.17 -4.52 -7.49
C ALA A 140 38.22 -3.78 -6.66
N TRP A 141 38.84 -2.74 -7.22
CA TRP A 141 39.76 -1.89 -6.47
C TRP A 141 39.07 -1.18 -5.30
N ALA A 142 37.88 -0.61 -5.53
CA ALA A 142 37.14 0.11 -4.51
C ALA A 142 36.72 -0.81 -3.36
N ASP A 143 36.35 -2.06 -3.65
CA ASP A 143 35.98 -3.06 -2.64
C ASP A 143 37.15 -3.39 -1.69
N GLU A 144 38.39 -3.42 -2.21
CA GLU A 144 39.59 -3.58 -1.39
C GLU A 144 39.95 -2.32 -0.59
N HIS A 145 39.35 -1.16 -0.91
CA HIS A 145 39.73 0.17 -0.39
C HIS A 145 38.52 0.96 0.16
N ARG A 146 37.51 0.26 0.70
CA ARG A 146 36.25 0.87 1.21
C ARG A 146 36.49 1.98 2.26
N ASP A 147 37.60 1.96 2.99
CA ASP A 147 37.96 2.97 4.00
C ASP A 147 38.53 4.27 3.42
N ARG A 148 38.80 4.33 2.12
CA ARG A 148 39.55 5.44 1.48
C ARG A 148 39.17 5.69 0.02
N LEU A 149 37.88 5.58 -0.30
CA LEU A 149 37.38 5.84 -1.65
C LEU A 149 37.62 7.32 -2.06
N PRO A 150 37.96 7.58 -3.32
CA PRO A 150 38.18 8.93 -3.82
C PRO A 150 36.83 9.65 -4.10
N LEU A 151 36.90 10.96 -4.36
CA LEU A 151 35.71 11.81 -4.59
C LEU A 151 34.76 11.75 -3.39
N ASP A 152 33.45 11.64 -3.64
CA ASP A 152 32.39 11.41 -2.66
C ASP A 152 31.85 9.96 -2.73
N LEU A 153 32.63 9.05 -3.33
CA LEU A 153 32.19 7.67 -3.56
C LEU A 153 32.00 6.92 -2.25
N ARG A 154 30.89 6.18 -2.20
CA ARG A 154 30.61 5.21 -1.15
C ARG A 154 29.93 3.98 -1.74
N PHE A 155 30.07 2.84 -1.06
CA PHE A 155 29.23 1.69 -1.35
C PHE A 155 27.84 1.90 -0.76
N THR A 156 26.80 1.59 -1.52
CA THR A 156 25.44 1.42 -1.01
C THR A 156 25.31 0.07 -0.30
N THR A 157 24.17 -0.16 0.35
CA THR A 157 23.83 -1.44 0.99
C THR A 157 23.66 -2.60 0.01
N LEU A 158 23.57 -2.33 -1.30
CA LEU A 158 23.53 -3.32 -2.38
C LEU A 158 24.92 -3.55 -3.02
N ASP A 159 25.99 -3.18 -2.32
CA ASP A 159 27.38 -3.25 -2.81
C ASP A 159 27.62 -2.52 -4.15
N ARG A 160 26.88 -1.43 -4.37
CA ARG A 160 27.04 -0.54 -5.54
C ARG A 160 27.86 0.69 -5.20
N LEU A 161 28.78 1.12 -6.06
CA LEU A 161 29.43 2.43 -5.90
C LEU A 161 28.46 3.55 -6.27
N TYR A 162 28.45 4.61 -5.47
CA TYR A 162 27.49 5.69 -5.57
C TYR A 162 28.13 7.04 -5.26
N SER A 163 27.80 8.05 -6.07
CA SER A 163 28.16 9.46 -5.84
C SER A 163 26.93 10.28 -5.43
N PRO A 164 26.75 10.60 -4.14
CA PRO A 164 25.66 11.46 -3.68
C PRO A 164 25.64 12.84 -4.35
N ALA A 165 26.80 13.47 -4.56
CA ALA A 165 26.90 14.81 -5.12
C ALA A 165 26.51 14.87 -6.60
N PHE A 166 26.73 13.78 -7.35
CA PHE A 166 26.26 13.65 -8.72
C PHE A 166 24.74 13.75 -8.80
N TYR A 167 24.02 12.89 -8.06
CA TYR A 167 22.56 12.85 -8.10
C TYR A 167 21.92 14.11 -7.52
N ALA A 168 22.49 14.69 -6.47
CA ALA A 168 22.03 15.99 -5.95
C ALA A 168 22.10 17.11 -7.01
N SER A 169 23.05 17.05 -7.93
CA SER A 169 23.18 18.03 -9.03
C SER A 169 22.31 17.69 -10.24
N ALA A 170 21.93 16.42 -10.39
CA ALA A 170 21.29 15.89 -11.59
C ALA A 170 19.76 15.75 -11.48
N LEU A 171 19.25 15.67 -10.25
CA LEU A 171 17.82 15.66 -9.93
C LEU A 171 17.31 17.03 -9.44
N ASP A 172 18.10 18.08 -9.60
CA ASP A 172 17.70 19.45 -9.27
C ASP A 172 16.70 19.98 -10.31
N ALA A 173 15.45 20.19 -9.87
CA ALA A 173 14.37 20.73 -10.70
C ALA A 173 14.38 22.27 -10.81
N SER A 174 15.36 22.95 -10.20
CA SER A 174 15.48 24.40 -10.27
C SER A 174 15.61 24.94 -11.71
N ALA A 175 15.31 26.23 -11.87
CA ALA A 175 15.49 26.90 -13.16
C ALA A 175 16.98 26.91 -13.61
N ASP A 176 17.93 26.79 -12.68
CA ASP A 176 19.36 26.70 -12.93
C ASP A 176 19.93 25.27 -12.95
N ARG A 177 19.07 24.28 -13.19
CA ARG A 177 19.43 22.86 -13.41
C ARG A 177 20.71 22.73 -14.23
N ARG A 178 21.67 21.98 -13.69
CA ARG A 178 22.99 21.82 -14.32
C ARG A 178 23.08 20.58 -15.19
N ILE A 179 22.41 19.50 -14.78
CA ILE A 179 22.51 18.19 -15.43
C ILE A 179 21.10 17.62 -15.63
N GLY A 180 20.82 17.14 -16.84
CA GLY A 180 19.62 16.35 -17.15
C GLY A 180 19.98 14.89 -17.42
N LEU A 181 19.22 13.95 -16.85
CA LEU A 181 19.47 12.51 -17.00
C LEU A 181 18.27 11.83 -17.64
N GLY A 182 18.56 10.81 -18.45
CA GLY A 182 17.53 9.93 -18.92
C GLY A 182 18.08 8.80 -19.78
N ALA A 183 17.17 8.09 -20.41
CA ALA A 183 17.45 7.08 -21.41
C ALA A 183 16.57 7.30 -22.64
N LEU A 184 17.11 6.94 -23.79
CA LEU A 184 16.35 6.78 -25.03
C LEU A 184 16.11 5.29 -25.24
N ILE A 185 14.83 4.91 -25.22
CA ILE A 185 14.36 3.55 -25.40
C ILE A 185 13.85 3.39 -26.81
N ARG A 186 14.27 2.30 -27.45
CA ARG A 186 13.73 1.84 -28.71
C ARG A 186 12.79 0.67 -28.42
N THR A 187 11.51 0.87 -28.70
CA THR A 187 10.49 -0.17 -28.59
C THR A 187 10.00 -0.52 -29.99
N PRO A 188 10.19 -1.77 -30.46
CA PRO A 188 9.62 -2.19 -31.74
C PRO A 188 8.09 -2.11 -31.68
N ASP A 189 7.44 -1.44 -32.64
CA ASP A 189 5.99 -1.46 -32.76
C ASP A 189 5.58 -2.68 -33.62
N PRO A 190 4.94 -3.71 -33.04
CA PRO A 190 4.64 -4.95 -33.75
C PRO A 190 3.56 -4.78 -34.83
N ASP A 191 2.68 -3.78 -34.70
CA ASP A 191 1.54 -3.57 -35.60
C ASP A 191 1.93 -2.77 -36.85
N THR A 192 2.77 -1.75 -36.67
CA THR A 192 3.22 -0.86 -37.75
C THR A 192 4.59 -1.25 -38.31
N GLY A 193 5.37 -2.05 -37.57
CA GLY A 193 6.75 -2.41 -37.90
C GLY A 193 7.73 -1.24 -37.86
N THR A 194 7.35 -0.12 -37.25
CA THR A 194 8.18 1.09 -37.12
C THR A 194 8.55 1.30 -35.67
N ASP A 195 9.83 1.41 -35.32
CA ASP A 195 10.24 1.59 -33.92
C ASP A 195 9.67 2.87 -33.30
N ARG A 196 9.23 2.77 -32.05
CA ARG A 196 8.96 3.91 -31.16
C ARG A 196 10.23 4.29 -30.43
N TRP A 197 10.41 5.60 -30.24
CA TRP A 197 11.59 6.19 -29.61
C TRP A 197 11.15 6.99 -28.40
N VAL A 198 11.31 6.41 -27.21
CA VAL A 198 10.74 6.93 -25.97
C VAL A 198 11.83 7.46 -25.07
N ILE A 199 11.67 8.69 -24.61
CA ILE A 199 12.49 9.29 -23.56
C ILE A 199 11.96 8.79 -22.22
N GLU A 200 12.85 8.28 -21.38
CA GLU A 200 12.58 8.01 -19.98
C GLU A 200 13.51 8.84 -19.10
N LEU A 201 12.93 9.68 -18.24
CA LEU A 201 13.66 10.43 -17.22
C LEU A 201 13.69 9.64 -15.92
N GLU A 202 14.67 9.87 -15.06
CA GLU A 202 14.72 9.26 -13.71
C GLU A 202 13.37 9.39 -12.99
N TYR A 203 12.94 8.34 -12.26
CA TYR A 203 11.59 8.29 -11.68
C TYR A 203 11.30 9.49 -10.76
N SER A 204 12.30 9.93 -10.02
CA SER A 204 12.26 11.08 -9.11
C SER A 204 12.54 12.44 -9.78
N ASP A 205 12.61 12.50 -11.12
CA ASP A 205 12.86 13.76 -11.84
C ASP A 205 11.57 14.60 -11.90
N GLU A 206 11.58 15.77 -11.24
CA GLU A 206 10.48 16.74 -11.23
C GLU A 206 10.59 17.73 -12.41
N VAL A 207 10.63 17.19 -13.62
CA VAL A 207 10.81 17.98 -14.84
C VAL A 207 9.66 19.00 -15.02
N THR A 208 10.00 20.24 -15.35
CA THR A 208 9.04 21.28 -15.75
C THR A 208 8.79 21.27 -17.26
N LEU A 209 7.73 21.95 -17.71
CA LEU A 209 7.42 22.07 -19.14
C LEU A 209 8.61 22.63 -19.95
N GLU A 210 9.23 23.73 -19.49
CA GLU A 210 10.37 24.38 -20.16
C GLU A 210 11.62 23.48 -20.21
N GLN A 211 11.84 22.69 -19.16
CA GLN A 211 12.93 21.72 -19.13
C GLN A 211 12.65 20.54 -20.07
N MET A 212 11.40 20.09 -20.19
CA MET A 212 11.04 19.01 -21.12
C MET A 212 11.21 19.44 -22.59
N GLU A 213 10.89 20.70 -22.93
CA GLU A 213 11.23 21.28 -24.24
C GLU A 213 12.74 21.20 -24.50
N THR A 214 13.56 21.50 -23.49
CA THR A 214 15.03 21.38 -23.58
C THR A 214 15.46 19.93 -23.84
N TYR A 215 14.85 18.94 -23.18
CA TYR A 215 15.13 17.53 -23.46
C TYR A 215 14.80 17.16 -24.91
N PHE A 216 13.60 17.50 -25.40
CA PHE A 216 13.20 17.20 -26.78
C PHE A 216 14.15 17.86 -27.81
N ASP A 217 14.49 19.13 -27.61
CA ASP A 217 15.37 19.88 -28.51
C ASP A 217 16.78 19.30 -28.56
N VAL A 218 17.37 19.04 -27.39
CA VAL A 218 18.75 18.57 -27.28
C VAL A 218 18.89 17.13 -27.79
N ILE A 219 17.96 16.25 -27.40
CA ILE A 219 17.96 14.86 -27.87
C ILE A 219 17.70 14.84 -29.38
N GLY A 220 16.66 15.53 -29.84
CA GLY A 220 16.30 15.62 -31.27
C GLY A 220 17.45 16.14 -32.15
N ALA A 221 18.18 17.16 -31.69
CA ALA A 221 19.34 17.70 -32.41
C ALA A 221 20.55 16.74 -32.45
N SER A 222 20.56 15.71 -31.60
CA SER A 222 21.69 14.78 -31.42
C SER A 222 21.47 13.38 -32.00
N VAL A 223 20.31 13.14 -32.59
CA VAL A 223 19.94 11.87 -33.24
C VAL A 223 19.66 12.09 -34.74
N PRO A 224 19.47 11.03 -35.55
CA PRO A 224 19.03 11.16 -36.94
C PRO A 224 17.58 11.65 -37.02
N ASP A 225 17.21 12.31 -38.12
CA ASP A 225 15.84 12.82 -38.35
C ASP A 225 14.77 11.73 -38.15
N GLU A 226 15.07 10.49 -38.52
CA GLU A 226 14.19 9.33 -38.35
C GLU A 226 13.80 9.05 -36.88
N ILE A 227 14.71 9.32 -35.93
CA ILE A 227 14.48 9.22 -34.49
C ILE A 227 13.83 10.53 -34.00
N ALA A 228 14.42 11.68 -34.36
CA ALA A 228 14.00 12.99 -33.87
C ALA A 228 12.53 13.32 -34.16
N GLU A 229 12.03 12.93 -35.35
CA GLU A 229 10.63 13.14 -35.74
C GLU A 229 9.64 12.28 -34.95
N ARG A 230 10.11 11.21 -34.29
CA ARG A 230 9.30 10.22 -33.56
C ARG A 230 9.61 10.13 -32.07
N LEU A 231 10.33 11.10 -31.53
CA LEU A 231 10.60 11.16 -30.10
C LEU A 231 9.29 11.35 -29.33
N GLN A 232 9.07 10.46 -28.37
CA GLN A 232 7.98 10.50 -27.41
C GLN A 232 8.56 10.55 -26.00
N TRP A 233 7.76 10.95 -25.02
CA TRP A 233 8.11 10.93 -23.61
C TRP A 233 7.01 10.19 -22.84
N VAL A 234 7.43 9.25 -21.98
CA VAL A 234 6.55 8.58 -21.04
C VAL A 234 6.76 9.16 -19.64
N PRO A 235 5.72 9.74 -19.02
CA PRO A 235 5.77 10.12 -17.61
C PRO A 235 5.74 8.84 -16.77
N ARG A 236 6.72 8.69 -15.87
CA ARG A 236 6.84 7.51 -15.00
C ARG A 236 6.43 7.77 -13.56
N SER A 237 6.14 9.01 -13.21
CA SER A 237 5.73 9.45 -11.88
C SER A 237 4.70 10.57 -11.95
N ARG A 238 3.94 10.78 -10.87
CA ARG A 238 2.89 11.80 -10.82
C ARG A 238 3.39 13.23 -11.13
N PRO A 239 4.56 13.71 -10.64
CA PRO A 239 5.12 15.00 -11.07
C PRO A 239 5.31 15.09 -12.58
N GLN A 240 5.77 14.02 -13.22
CA GLN A 240 5.93 13.94 -14.65
C GLN A 240 4.57 13.95 -15.38
N GLU A 241 3.57 13.23 -14.86
CA GLU A 241 2.20 13.25 -15.41
C GLU A 241 1.58 14.65 -15.36
N ILE A 242 1.83 15.42 -14.30
CA ILE A 242 1.37 16.82 -14.20
C ILE A 242 1.98 17.68 -15.31
N THR A 243 3.29 17.53 -15.55
CA THR A 243 3.99 18.22 -16.62
C THR A 243 3.52 17.74 -17.99
N ALA A 244 3.30 16.44 -18.18
CA ALA A 244 2.74 15.86 -19.39
C ALA A 244 1.36 16.46 -19.70
N ALA A 245 0.45 16.51 -18.72
CA ALA A 245 -0.84 17.15 -18.87
C ALA A 245 -0.73 18.67 -19.15
N ALA A 246 0.31 19.33 -18.64
CA ALA A 246 0.58 20.73 -18.94
C ALA A 246 1.02 20.93 -20.40
N ILE A 247 1.90 20.06 -20.92
CA ILE A 247 2.33 20.02 -22.33
C ILE A 247 1.12 19.78 -23.24
N GLU A 248 0.27 18.79 -22.92
CA GLU A 248 -0.93 18.46 -23.69
C GLU A 248 -1.93 19.63 -23.77
N ARG A 249 -2.03 20.41 -22.68
CA ARG A 249 -2.89 21.61 -22.61
C ARG A 249 -2.29 22.83 -23.32
N ALA A 250 -0.97 22.92 -23.46
CA ALA A 250 -0.27 24.11 -23.94
C ALA A 250 -0.44 24.38 -25.46
N ASP A 251 -1.03 23.45 -26.22
CA ASP A 251 -1.19 23.54 -27.69
C ASP A 251 0.14 23.83 -28.42
N GLY A 252 1.24 23.28 -27.89
CA GLY A 252 2.61 23.42 -28.38
C GLY A 252 3.05 22.26 -29.29
N PRO A 253 4.28 22.31 -29.83
CA PRO A 253 4.80 21.31 -30.78
C PRO A 253 4.95 19.90 -30.20
N ASP A 254 5.10 19.78 -28.87
CA ASP A 254 5.32 18.49 -28.20
C ASP A 254 4.04 17.86 -27.63
N ARG A 255 2.86 18.47 -27.89
CA ARG A 255 1.56 17.98 -27.41
C ARG A 255 1.31 16.51 -27.77
N ASP A 256 1.63 16.12 -28.99
CA ASP A 256 1.37 14.77 -29.51
C ASP A 256 2.55 13.80 -29.23
N ARG A 257 3.50 14.19 -28.38
CA ARG A 257 4.69 13.40 -28.02
C ARG A 257 4.59 12.76 -26.64
N ILE A 258 3.49 12.94 -25.93
CA ILE A 258 3.23 12.31 -24.64
C ILE A 258 2.58 10.94 -24.90
N VAL A 259 3.06 9.91 -24.21
CA VAL A 259 2.50 8.55 -24.28
C VAL A 259 2.35 7.98 -22.87
N GLY A 260 1.26 7.24 -22.63
CA GLY A 260 1.04 6.51 -21.39
C GLY A 260 1.87 5.22 -21.32
N TYR A 261 2.14 4.73 -20.10
CA TYR A 261 2.86 3.46 -19.93
C TYR A 261 2.03 2.27 -20.41
N ASP A 262 0.70 2.34 -20.32
CA ASP A 262 -0.26 1.41 -20.91
C ASP A 262 -0.20 1.38 -22.45
N GLU A 263 0.06 2.53 -23.09
CA GLU A 263 0.23 2.62 -24.54
C GLU A 263 1.59 2.09 -25.03
N LEU A 264 2.58 2.02 -24.12
CA LEU A 264 3.91 1.49 -24.37
C LEU A 264 4.09 0.03 -23.96
N SER A 265 3.28 -0.41 -23.01
CA SER A 265 3.24 -1.80 -22.57
C SER A 265 2.72 -2.65 -23.71
N ASN A 266 3.41 -3.73 -24.00
CA ASN A 266 2.86 -4.71 -24.93
C ASN A 266 1.71 -5.42 -24.23
N PRO A 267 0.59 -5.70 -24.92
CA PRO A 267 -0.46 -6.55 -24.37
C PRO A 267 0.15 -7.84 -23.79
N GLY A 268 -0.10 -8.07 -22.50
CA GLY A 268 0.50 -9.18 -21.75
C GLY A 268 1.66 -8.81 -20.81
N ASP A 269 2.15 -7.55 -20.79
CA ASP A 269 3.10 -7.10 -19.77
C ASP A 269 2.44 -7.11 -18.37
N THR A 270 3.20 -7.52 -17.34
CA THR A 270 2.68 -7.75 -15.98
C THR A 270 3.51 -7.07 -14.91
N GLN A 271 2.86 -6.65 -13.82
CA GLN A 271 3.53 -6.22 -12.60
C GLN A 271 2.75 -6.73 -11.38
N VAL A 272 3.45 -7.36 -10.43
CA VAL A 272 2.83 -7.91 -9.22
C VAL A 272 3.07 -6.97 -8.04
N TYR A 273 1.98 -6.61 -7.35
CA TYR A 273 2.01 -5.73 -6.16
C TYR A 273 1.80 -6.51 -4.86
N SER A 274 1.03 -7.60 -4.92
CA SER A 274 0.83 -8.57 -3.85
C SER A 274 0.90 -9.96 -4.46
N SER A 275 1.90 -10.75 -4.04
CA SER A 275 2.05 -12.13 -4.49
C SER A 275 1.04 -13.05 -3.80
N GLY A 276 0.75 -14.17 -4.45
CA GLY A 276 -0.18 -15.16 -3.92
C GLY A 276 -0.79 -16.02 -5.01
N VAL A 277 -1.41 -17.11 -4.57
CA VAL A 277 -2.24 -17.96 -5.41
C VAL A 277 -3.66 -17.97 -4.87
N ALA A 278 -4.62 -17.81 -5.76
CA ALA A 278 -6.04 -17.80 -5.45
C ALA A 278 -6.86 -18.44 -6.56
N ALA A 279 -8.08 -18.84 -6.24
CA ALA A 279 -9.06 -19.26 -7.24
C ALA A 279 -10.38 -18.52 -7.04
N GLY A 280 -11.15 -18.42 -8.09
CA GLY A 280 -12.44 -17.73 -8.06
C GLY A 280 -13.10 -17.71 -9.43
N ARG A 281 -14.31 -17.16 -9.50
CA ARG A 281 -14.96 -16.91 -10.78
C ARG A 281 -14.43 -15.60 -11.36
N LEU A 282 -14.00 -15.61 -12.62
CA LEU A 282 -13.47 -14.42 -13.25
C LEU A 282 -14.60 -13.41 -13.51
N LEU A 283 -14.51 -12.25 -12.87
CA LEU A 283 -15.36 -11.09 -13.11
C LEU A 283 -14.56 -10.04 -13.86
N VAL A 284 -14.88 -9.84 -15.14
CA VAL A 284 -14.24 -8.82 -15.98
C VAL A 284 -15.13 -7.57 -16.01
N VAL A 285 -14.59 -6.44 -15.57
CA VAL A 285 -15.24 -5.13 -15.51
C VAL A 285 -14.50 -4.17 -16.44
N THR A 286 -15.17 -3.78 -17.53
CA THR A 286 -14.67 -2.83 -18.53
C THR A 286 -15.68 -1.72 -18.72
N ASP A 287 -15.24 -0.56 -19.25
CA ASP A 287 -16.16 0.54 -19.53
C ASP A 287 -17.24 0.11 -20.56
N GLY A 288 -18.51 0.37 -20.22
CA GLY A 288 -19.67 -0.10 -21.00
C GLY A 288 -19.85 -1.63 -21.07
N GLY A 289 -19.11 -2.39 -20.25
CA GLY A 289 -19.15 -3.84 -20.18
C GLY A 289 -20.46 -4.42 -19.63
N ARG A 290 -20.61 -5.75 -19.70
CA ARG A 290 -21.80 -6.47 -19.18
C ARG A 290 -21.92 -6.39 -17.66
N TRP A 291 -20.78 -6.41 -16.98
CA TRP A 291 -20.67 -6.48 -15.54
C TRP A 291 -20.11 -5.17 -15.01
N SER A 292 -20.52 -4.83 -13.80
CA SER A 292 -20.00 -3.70 -13.05
C SER A 292 -19.18 -4.21 -11.86
N LEU A 293 -18.36 -3.33 -11.27
CA LEU A 293 -17.72 -3.62 -9.97
C LEU A 293 -18.76 -3.97 -8.90
N GLY A 294 -19.98 -3.48 -9.07
CA GLY A 294 -21.11 -3.78 -8.22
C GLY A 294 -21.56 -5.25 -8.21
N ASP A 295 -21.11 -6.07 -9.17
CA ASP A 295 -21.43 -7.49 -9.27
C ASP A 295 -20.38 -8.40 -8.61
N ALA A 296 -19.31 -7.80 -8.04
CA ALA A 296 -18.26 -8.49 -7.32
C ALA A 296 -18.79 -9.17 -6.05
N GLY A 297 -18.45 -10.45 -5.92
CA GLY A 297 -18.73 -11.28 -4.76
C GLY A 297 -17.46 -11.87 -4.17
N PRO A 298 -17.55 -12.47 -2.97
CA PRO A 298 -16.39 -12.95 -2.23
C PRO A 298 -15.63 -14.09 -2.92
N ASP A 299 -16.27 -14.81 -3.85
CA ASP A 299 -15.68 -15.95 -4.59
C ASP A 299 -15.09 -15.55 -5.95
N ASP A 300 -14.97 -14.26 -6.25
CA ASP A 300 -14.53 -13.78 -7.56
C ASP A 300 -13.05 -13.45 -7.62
N ILE A 301 -12.47 -13.59 -8.81
CA ILE A 301 -11.26 -12.88 -9.22
C ILE A 301 -11.72 -11.66 -10.01
N VAL A 302 -11.45 -10.46 -9.50
CA VAL A 302 -11.89 -9.22 -10.15
C VAL A 302 -10.79 -8.74 -11.09
N ALA A 303 -11.08 -8.72 -12.38
CA ALA A 303 -10.25 -8.14 -13.44
C ALA A 303 -10.93 -6.86 -13.91
N ILE A 304 -10.32 -5.70 -13.68
CA ILE A 304 -10.91 -4.39 -13.96
C ILE A 304 -9.96 -3.52 -14.78
N ASP A 305 -10.51 -2.78 -15.72
CA ASP A 305 -9.75 -1.92 -16.63
C ASP A 305 -8.95 -0.85 -15.87
N VAL A 306 -9.61 -0.11 -14.96
CA VAL A 306 -9.00 0.93 -14.14
C VAL A 306 -8.95 0.48 -12.68
N ALA A 307 -7.81 0.70 -12.02
CA ALA A 307 -7.67 0.42 -10.59
C ALA A 307 -8.77 1.14 -9.78
N PRO A 308 -9.53 0.44 -8.92
CA PRO A 308 -10.58 1.05 -8.11
C PRO A 308 -10.00 1.76 -6.88
N ASP A 309 -10.77 2.64 -6.26
CA ASP A 309 -10.36 3.34 -5.02
C ASP A 309 -10.39 2.44 -3.79
N ASP A 310 -11.38 1.54 -3.76
CA ASP A 310 -11.60 0.56 -2.70
C ASP A 310 -11.39 -0.86 -3.24
N LEU A 311 -10.86 -1.74 -2.37
CA LEU A 311 -10.65 -3.13 -2.75
C LEU A 311 -11.99 -3.89 -2.78
N PRO A 312 -12.48 -4.29 -3.98
CA PRO A 312 -13.76 -4.99 -4.09
C PRO A 312 -13.76 -6.32 -3.33
N PRO A 313 -14.94 -6.87 -3.00
CA PRO A 313 -15.03 -8.26 -2.55
C PRO A 313 -14.40 -9.19 -3.59
N GLY A 314 -13.58 -10.14 -3.14
CA GLY A 314 -12.95 -11.12 -4.02
C GLY A 314 -11.75 -11.84 -3.41
N ASN A 315 -11.25 -12.81 -4.18
CA ASN A 315 -10.06 -13.63 -3.93
C ASN A 315 -8.82 -13.13 -4.68
N GLY A 316 -8.93 -12.09 -5.52
CA GLY A 316 -7.80 -11.49 -6.23
C GLY A 316 -8.23 -10.28 -7.06
N LEU A 317 -7.28 -9.37 -7.29
CA LEU A 317 -7.47 -8.16 -8.09
C LEU A 317 -6.45 -8.11 -9.24
N ILE A 318 -6.93 -7.85 -10.46
CA ILE A 318 -6.09 -7.64 -11.64
C ILE A 318 -6.53 -6.32 -12.29
N THR A 319 -5.61 -5.38 -12.47
CA THR A 319 -5.93 -4.06 -13.03
C THR A 319 -5.31 -3.86 -14.41
N GLY A 320 -6.05 -3.21 -15.31
CA GLY A 320 -5.58 -2.81 -16.65
C GLY A 320 -4.72 -1.54 -16.63
N THR A 321 -4.68 -0.82 -15.52
CA THR A 321 -3.76 0.30 -15.25
C THR A 321 -2.74 -0.06 -14.17
N PRO A 322 -1.48 0.40 -14.28
CA PRO A 322 -0.49 0.23 -13.22
C PRO A 322 -0.94 0.86 -11.89
N GLN A 323 -0.43 0.32 -10.79
CA GLN A 323 -0.64 0.81 -9.44
C GLN A 323 0.72 1.16 -8.84
N THR A 324 0.72 1.94 -7.75
CA THR A 324 1.93 2.03 -6.92
C THR A 324 2.01 0.81 -6.00
N PRO A 325 3.21 0.29 -5.66
CA PRO A 325 3.37 -0.87 -4.77
C PRO A 325 2.72 -0.70 -3.38
N LEU A 326 2.35 0.52 -2.99
CA LEU A 326 1.70 0.81 -1.73
C LEU A 326 0.39 1.58 -1.90
N ALA A 327 -0.23 1.46 -3.08
CA ALA A 327 -1.60 1.89 -3.31
C ALA A 327 -2.54 1.31 -2.25
N HIS A 328 -3.58 2.05 -1.89
CA HIS A 328 -4.55 1.65 -0.85
C HIS A 328 -5.09 0.24 -1.08
N VAL A 329 -5.51 -0.04 -2.32
CA VAL A 329 -5.98 -1.37 -2.73
C VAL A 329 -4.92 -2.46 -2.56
N ASN A 330 -3.63 -2.13 -2.73
CA ASN A 330 -2.56 -3.10 -2.51
C ASN A 330 -2.33 -3.41 -1.02
N VAL A 331 -2.35 -2.40 -0.16
CA VAL A 331 -2.23 -2.60 1.30
C VAL A 331 -3.38 -3.48 1.81
N LEU A 332 -4.60 -3.25 1.31
CA LEU A 332 -5.75 -4.11 1.62
C LEU A 332 -5.60 -5.51 1.03
N ALA A 333 -5.06 -5.65 -0.18
CA ALA A 333 -4.84 -6.96 -0.81
C ALA A 333 -3.83 -7.79 -0.03
N LEU A 334 -2.71 -7.17 0.40
CA LEU A 334 -1.72 -7.76 1.30
C LEU A 334 -2.36 -8.20 2.62
N ASN A 335 -3.20 -7.35 3.22
CA ASN A 335 -3.93 -7.66 4.46
C ASN A 335 -4.93 -8.82 4.31
N ARG A 336 -5.55 -8.96 3.14
CA ARG A 336 -6.45 -10.09 2.81
C ARG A 336 -5.68 -11.33 2.34
N GLY A 337 -4.37 -11.22 2.08
CA GLY A 337 -3.56 -12.31 1.54
C GLY A 337 -4.00 -12.74 0.14
N ILE A 338 -4.52 -11.81 -0.66
CA ILE A 338 -4.97 -12.06 -2.04
C ILE A 338 -3.95 -11.51 -3.06
N PRO A 339 -3.81 -12.15 -4.24
CA PRO A 339 -2.98 -11.61 -5.30
C PRO A 339 -3.53 -10.28 -5.84
N ASN A 340 -2.63 -9.33 -6.08
CA ASN A 340 -2.90 -8.05 -6.73
C ASN A 340 -1.83 -7.77 -7.79
N ALA A 341 -2.25 -7.60 -9.04
CA ALA A 341 -1.34 -7.41 -10.16
C ALA A 341 -1.92 -6.49 -11.24
N PHE A 342 -1.02 -5.91 -12.03
CA PHE A 342 -1.33 -5.22 -13.28
C PHE A 342 -1.12 -6.17 -14.46
N LEU A 343 -2.02 -6.06 -15.46
CA LEU A 343 -1.93 -6.75 -16.74
C LEU A 343 -2.24 -5.76 -17.88
N ALA A 344 -1.24 -5.48 -18.70
CA ALA A 344 -1.41 -4.61 -19.87
C ALA A 344 -2.35 -5.23 -20.91
N GLY A 345 -3.27 -4.43 -21.45
CA GLY A 345 -4.25 -4.89 -22.45
C GLY A 345 -5.38 -5.75 -21.89
N LEU A 346 -5.61 -5.76 -20.57
CA LEU A 346 -6.64 -6.56 -19.90
C LEU A 346 -8.02 -6.42 -20.54
N ALA A 347 -8.44 -5.20 -20.89
CA ALA A 347 -9.76 -4.93 -21.45
C ALA A 347 -9.95 -5.53 -22.86
N ASP A 348 -8.85 -5.68 -23.61
CA ASP A 348 -8.84 -6.17 -24.99
C ASP A 348 -8.42 -7.64 -25.10
N ASP A 349 -8.10 -8.30 -23.97
CA ASP A 349 -7.69 -9.71 -23.97
C ASP A 349 -8.87 -10.63 -24.35
N PRO A 350 -8.80 -11.33 -25.51
CA PRO A 350 -9.91 -12.17 -25.98
C PRO A 350 -10.13 -13.42 -25.12
N THR A 351 -9.10 -13.89 -24.41
CA THR A 351 -9.19 -15.02 -23.49
C THR A 351 -9.93 -14.60 -22.23
N LEU A 352 -9.58 -13.44 -21.65
CA LEU A 352 -10.28 -12.91 -20.48
C LEU A 352 -11.72 -12.53 -20.81
N ASP A 353 -11.99 -11.92 -21.96
CA ASP A 353 -13.37 -11.66 -22.42
C ASP A 353 -14.18 -12.97 -22.52
N GLN A 354 -13.61 -14.02 -23.10
CA GLN A 354 -14.30 -15.31 -23.21
C GLN A 354 -14.61 -15.93 -21.84
N LEU A 355 -13.64 -15.93 -20.92
CA LEU A 355 -13.79 -16.49 -19.58
C LEU A 355 -14.76 -15.63 -18.72
N GLY A 356 -14.64 -14.31 -18.79
CA GLY A 356 -15.46 -13.35 -18.05
C GLY A 356 -16.92 -13.33 -18.48
N ARG A 357 -17.22 -13.55 -19.77
CA ARG A 357 -18.60 -13.65 -20.29
C ARG A 357 -19.44 -14.73 -19.59
N VAL A 358 -18.79 -15.81 -19.16
CA VAL A 358 -19.44 -16.95 -18.50
C VAL A 358 -19.09 -17.06 -17.01
N ARG A 359 -18.32 -16.11 -16.47
CA ARG A 359 -17.77 -16.16 -15.10
C ARG A 359 -17.12 -17.51 -14.80
N ALA A 360 -16.25 -17.94 -15.72
CA ALA A 360 -15.52 -19.19 -15.61
C ALA A 360 -14.68 -19.23 -14.33
N PRO A 361 -14.57 -20.39 -13.67
CA PRO A 361 -13.63 -20.53 -12.56
C PRO A 361 -12.19 -20.49 -13.10
N VAL A 362 -11.35 -19.72 -12.42
CA VAL A 362 -9.94 -19.53 -12.75
C VAL A 362 -9.10 -19.67 -11.48
N LEU A 363 -7.84 -20.05 -11.67
CA LEU A 363 -6.74 -19.95 -10.73
C LEU A 363 -5.88 -18.77 -11.17
N VAL A 364 -5.52 -17.90 -10.23
CA VAL A 364 -4.55 -16.82 -10.43
C VAL A 364 -3.31 -17.10 -9.60
N SER A 365 -2.15 -17.03 -10.23
CA SER A 365 -0.84 -17.10 -9.58
C SER A 365 -0.09 -15.80 -9.86
N ALA A 366 0.35 -15.12 -8.80
CA ALA A 366 1.17 -13.91 -8.89
C ALA A 366 2.41 -14.09 -8.02
N THR A 367 3.60 -13.90 -8.58
CA THR A 367 4.88 -14.16 -7.90
C THR A 367 5.74 -12.89 -7.78
N ASP A 368 6.65 -12.88 -6.80
CA ASP A 368 7.50 -11.71 -6.50
C ASP A 368 8.47 -11.35 -7.63
N ASP A 369 8.71 -12.25 -8.59
CA ASP A 369 9.49 -11.98 -9.80
C ASP A 369 8.70 -11.23 -10.89
N GLY A 370 7.44 -10.89 -10.64
CA GLY A 370 6.56 -10.15 -11.53
C GLY A 370 5.69 -11.03 -12.44
N THR A 371 5.76 -12.36 -12.33
CA THR A 371 4.95 -13.27 -13.15
C THR A 371 3.48 -13.28 -12.70
N LEU A 372 2.56 -13.18 -13.65
CA LEU A 372 1.11 -13.35 -13.45
C LEU A 372 0.58 -14.42 -14.41
N GLU A 373 -0.08 -15.44 -13.87
CA GLU A 373 -0.76 -16.48 -14.64
C GLU A 373 -2.24 -16.54 -14.28
N ILE A 374 -3.11 -16.56 -15.29
CA ILE A 374 -4.56 -16.72 -15.15
C ILE A 374 -4.96 -17.99 -15.88
N ILE A 375 -5.30 -19.01 -15.11
CA ILE A 375 -5.44 -20.37 -15.61
C ILE A 375 -6.88 -20.85 -15.42
N PRO A 376 -7.61 -21.27 -16.47
CA PRO A 376 -8.95 -21.80 -16.32
C PRO A 376 -8.94 -23.12 -15.53
N LEU A 377 -9.89 -23.23 -14.60
CA LEU A 377 -10.17 -24.45 -13.84
C LEU A 377 -11.35 -25.19 -14.45
N THR A 378 -11.34 -26.51 -14.34
CA THR A 378 -12.53 -27.33 -14.54
C THR A 378 -13.49 -27.16 -13.36
N ASP A 379 -14.78 -27.47 -13.57
CA ASP A 379 -15.76 -27.45 -12.48
C ASP A 379 -15.37 -28.40 -11.33
N ASP A 380 -14.74 -29.54 -11.63
CA ASP A 380 -14.28 -30.50 -10.63
C ASP A 380 -13.08 -29.98 -9.82
N GLU A 381 -12.11 -29.32 -10.47
CA GLU A 381 -10.98 -28.68 -9.78
C GLU A 381 -11.46 -27.52 -8.89
N TYR A 382 -12.36 -26.68 -9.40
CA TYR A 382 -12.92 -25.58 -8.63
C TYR A 382 -13.74 -26.09 -7.44
N ALA A 383 -14.58 -27.12 -7.64
CA ALA A 383 -15.30 -27.77 -6.54
C ALA A 383 -14.36 -28.44 -5.52
N GLY A 384 -13.22 -28.98 -5.98
CA GLY A 384 -12.18 -29.53 -5.11
C GLY A 384 -11.55 -28.46 -4.22
N TRP A 385 -11.21 -27.30 -4.78
CA TRP A 385 -10.73 -26.14 -4.02
C TRP A 385 -11.79 -25.62 -3.05
N GLN A 386 -13.05 -25.47 -3.48
CA GLN A 386 -14.16 -25.07 -2.60
C GLN A 386 -14.36 -26.06 -1.44
N ALA A 387 -14.20 -27.36 -1.68
CA ALA A 387 -14.27 -28.37 -0.62
C ALA A 387 -13.08 -28.26 0.35
N ALA A 388 -11.88 -27.94 -0.14
CA ALA A 388 -10.70 -27.72 0.68
C ALA A 388 -10.82 -26.47 1.56
N GLN A 389 -11.60 -25.46 1.13
CA GLN A 389 -11.83 -24.24 1.89
C GLN A 389 -12.55 -24.47 3.22
N GLY A 390 -13.26 -25.58 3.44
CA GLY A 390 -14.15 -25.82 4.57
C GLY A 390 -13.69 -25.24 5.92
N LEU A 391 -14.00 -23.96 6.16
CA LEU A 391 -13.53 -23.22 7.32
C LEU A 391 -14.29 -23.72 8.54
N ALA A 392 -13.58 -24.14 9.58
CA ALA A 392 -14.21 -24.41 10.86
C ALA A 392 -14.87 -23.12 11.37
N PRO A 393 -16.14 -23.12 11.82
CA PRO A 393 -16.87 -21.90 12.20
C PRO A 393 -16.14 -21.08 13.27
N ILE A 394 -15.86 -19.81 13.01
CA ILE A 394 -15.20 -18.91 13.96
C ILE A 394 -16.24 -18.37 14.94
N SER A 395 -16.16 -18.78 16.21
CA SER A 395 -17.02 -18.24 17.26
C SER A 395 -16.19 -17.59 18.36
N VAL A 396 -16.66 -16.43 18.82
CA VAL A 396 -16.07 -15.74 19.97
C VAL A 396 -16.51 -16.45 21.26
N PRO A 397 -15.59 -16.71 22.21
CA PRO A 397 -15.95 -17.23 23.53
C PRO A 397 -16.97 -16.34 24.25
N ALA A 398 -17.96 -16.96 24.90
CA ALA A 398 -18.98 -16.23 25.65
C ALA A 398 -18.37 -15.49 26.85
N VAL A 399 -18.82 -14.25 27.07
CA VAL A 399 -18.43 -13.42 28.22
C VAL A 399 -19.55 -13.44 29.25
N ASP A 400 -19.19 -13.60 30.54
CA ASP A 400 -20.15 -13.41 31.63
C ASP A 400 -20.45 -11.92 31.84
N LEU A 401 -21.55 -11.46 31.24
CA LEU A 401 -21.99 -10.06 31.31
C LEU A 401 -22.44 -9.63 32.70
N THR A 402 -22.76 -10.57 33.60
CA THR A 402 -23.25 -10.24 34.96
C THR A 402 -22.15 -9.65 35.83
N THR A 403 -20.89 -10.03 35.55
CA THR A 403 -19.70 -9.59 36.28
C THR A 403 -18.81 -8.66 35.45
N ALA A 404 -19.01 -8.59 34.14
CA ALA A 404 -18.29 -7.69 33.25
C ALA A 404 -18.50 -6.21 33.65
N PRO A 405 -17.43 -5.39 33.75
CA PRO A 405 -17.57 -3.94 33.95
C PRO A 405 -18.05 -3.27 32.66
N TYR A 406 -18.61 -2.06 32.77
CA TYR A 406 -18.98 -1.26 31.60
C TYR A 406 -17.77 -0.69 30.85
N THR A 407 -16.73 -0.32 31.59
CA THR A 407 -15.50 0.27 31.05
C THR A 407 -14.26 -0.37 31.67
N ARG A 408 -13.13 -0.26 30.97
CA ARG A 408 -11.78 -0.63 31.44
C ARG A 408 -10.81 0.43 30.94
N ARG A 409 -10.04 1.06 31.83
CA ARG A 409 -8.89 1.87 31.41
C ARG A 409 -7.80 0.94 30.92
N ILE A 410 -7.16 1.28 29.80
CA ILE A 410 -6.07 0.49 29.25
C ILE A 410 -4.86 0.50 30.20
N ASP A 411 -4.55 1.67 30.77
CA ASP A 411 -3.42 1.84 31.71
C ASP A 411 -3.55 1.03 33.01
N ASP A 412 -4.77 0.59 33.35
CA ASP A 412 -5.03 -0.24 34.54
C ASP A 412 -4.85 -1.75 34.25
N ILE A 413 -4.63 -2.14 32.99
CA ILE A 413 -4.41 -3.53 32.60
C ILE A 413 -2.93 -3.85 32.81
N ASP A 414 -2.66 -4.93 33.54
CA ASP A 414 -1.30 -5.39 33.82
C ASP A 414 -0.59 -5.79 32.50
N THR A 415 0.48 -5.08 32.14
CA THR A 415 1.24 -5.34 30.93
C THR A 415 2.11 -6.60 31.02
N THR A 416 2.22 -7.22 32.21
CA THR A 416 2.96 -8.46 32.43
C THR A 416 2.11 -9.72 32.23
N LEU A 417 0.83 -9.58 31.85
CA LEU A 417 -0.03 -10.73 31.55
C LEU A 417 0.56 -11.60 30.43
N ASP A 418 0.51 -12.92 30.58
CA ASP A 418 0.91 -13.82 29.50
C ASP A 418 -0.01 -13.68 28.27
N ALA A 419 0.45 -14.17 27.12
CA ALA A 419 -0.28 -14.05 25.85
C ALA A 419 -1.70 -14.65 25.91
N ALA A 420 -1.88 -15.75 26.65
CA ALA A 420 -3.17 -16.42 26.79
C ALA A 420 -4.16 -15.58 27.61
N THR A 421 -3.71 -14.99 28.71
CA THR A 421 -4.54 -14.16 29.59
C THR A 421 -4.90 -12.85 28.90
N LEU A 422 -3.96 -12.22 28.20
CA LEU A 422 -4.24 -11.03 27.39
C LEU A 422 -5.23 -11.35 26.26
N GLY A 423 -5.04 -12.48 25.56
CA GLY A 423 -5.98 -12.98 24.55
C GLY A 423 -7.39 -13.22 25.10
N SER A 424 -7.53 -13.62 26.37
CA SER A 424 -8.82 -13.81 27.03
C SER A 424 -9.60 -12.52 27.30
N LEU A 425 -8.95 -11.35 27.19
CA LEU A 425 -9.62 -10.04 27.29
C LEU A 425 -10.28 -9.64 25.96
N ARG A 426 -9.83 -10.18 24.81
CA ARG A 426 -10.36 -9.82 23.49
C ARG A 426 -11.89 -10.00 23.37
N PRO A 427 -12.52 -11.09 23.86
CA PRO A 427 -13.98 -11.20 23.88
C PRO A 427 -14.69 -10.06 24.64
N LEU A 428 -14.03 -9.44 25.62
CA LEU A 428 -14.61 -8.40 26.49
C LEU A 428 -14.36 -6.97 25.96
N ILE A 429 -13.16 -6.66 25.49
CA ILE A 429 -12.73 -5.30 25.09
C ILE A 429 -12.40 -5.14 23.60
N GLY A 430 -12.37 -6.25 22.85
CA GLY A 430 -12.10 -6.27 21.41
C GLY A 430 -10.62 -6.21 21.00
N GLY A 431 -10.37 -6.44 19.71
CA GLY A 431 -9.03 -6.55 19.12
C GLY A 431 -8.18 -5.30 19.29
N LYS A 432 -8.71 -4.13 18.89
CA LYS A 432 -7.95 -2.86 18.95
C LYS A 432 -7.59 -2.42 20.36
N ALA A 433 -8.49 -2.63 21.33
CA ALA A 433 -8.21 -2.33 22.73
C ALA A 433 -7.13 -3.26 23.30
N VAL A 434 -7.11 -4.54 22.92
CA VAL A 434 -6.00 -5.45 23.26
C VAL A 434 -4.70 -5.00 22.57
N GLY A 435 -4.75 -4.57 21.31
CA GLY A 435 -3.60 -4.00 20.61
C GLY A 435 -3.01 -2.77 21.32
N PHE A 436 -3.85 -1.93 21.96
CA PHE A 436 -3.38 -0.83 22.80
C PHE A 436 -2.62 -1.30 24.05
N VAL A 437 -3.00 -2.43 24.64
CA VAL A 437 -2.25 -3.03 25.76
C VAL A 437 -0.87 -3.50 25.28
N GLU A 438 -0.80 -4.11 24.10
CA GLU A 438 0.48 -4.52 23.51
C GLU A 438 1.37 -3.31 23.16
N LEU A 439 0.80 -2.23 22.62
CA LEU A 439 1.50 -0.96 22.41
C LEU A 439 2.06 -0.38 23.72
N ALA A 440 1.29 -0.45 24.81
CA ALA A 440 1.69 0.10 26.10
C ALA A 440 2.79 -0.75 26.79
N THR A 441 2.91 -2.03 26.43
CA THR A 441 3.74 -2.99 27.19
C THR A 441 5.22 -2.62 27.23
N PRO A 442 5.89 -2.25 26.11
CA PRO A 442 7.30 -1.88 26.17
C PRO A 442 7.59 -0.68 27.06
N GLY A 443 6.60 0.21 27.26
CA GLY A 443 6.76 1.46 28.02
C GLY A 443 7.61 2.52 27.32
N THR A 444 8.06 2.27 26.10
CA THR A 444 8.87 3.18 25.27
C THR A 444 8.08 3.86 24.15
N VAL A 445 6.84 3.42 23.92
CA VAL A 445 5.98 3.90 22.83
C VAL A 445 5.18 5.12 23.27
N THR A 446 5.16 6.15 22.43
CA THR A 446 4.27 7.28 22.61
C THR A 446 2.91 6.94 22.01
N MET A 447 1.87 6.92 22.85
CA MET A 447 0.49 6.55 22.48
C MET A 447 -0.51 7.59 22.99
N PRO A 448 -1.78 7.59 22.53
CA PRO A 448 -2.82 8.43 23.11
C PRO A 448 -2.96 8.15 24.61
N THR A 449 -2.98 9.21 25.44
CA THR A 449 -3.08 9.06 26.89
C THR A 449 -4.49 8.69 27.34
N ASP A 450 -4.58 8.04 28.50
CA ASP A 450 -5.83 7.78 29.22
C ASP A 450 -6.86 6.96 28.42
N ALA A 451 -6.37 6.12 27.49
CA ALA A 451 -7.23 5.29 26.66
C ALA A 451 -8.14 4.39 27.51
N LEU A 452 -9.40 4.24 27.07
CA LEU A 452 -10.45 3.53 27.78
C LEU A 452 -11.22 2.64 26.82
N ALA A 453 -11.46 1.38 27.18
CA ALA A 453 -12.37 0.50 26.47
C ALA A 453 -13.76 0.51 27.11
N ILE A 454 -14.80 0.79 26.34
CA ILE A 454 -16.18 0.41 26.64
C ILE A 454 -16.33 -1.06 26.27
N THR A 455 -16.71 -1.90 27.23
CA THR A 455 -16.78 -3.34 27.02
C THR A 455 -18.02 -3.75 26.22
N VAL A 456 -18.02 -4.98 25.72
CA VAL A 456 -19.15 -5.59 24.99
C VAL A 456 -20.45 -5.64 25.82
N ARG A 457 -20.40 -5.43 27.14
CA ARG A 457 -21.58 -5.49 28.00
C ARG A 457 -22.68 -4.54 27.56
N SER A 458 -22.34 -3.27 27.38
CA SER A 458 -23.33 -2.25 27.00
C SER A 458 -23.89 -2.47 25.60
N TYR A 459 -23.08 -3.00 24.68
CA TYR A 459 -23.51 -3.42 23.36
C TYR A 459 -24.55 -4.56 23.42
N ARG A 460 -24.29 -5.59 24.24
CA ARG A 460 -25.22 -6.73 24.39
C ARG A 460 -26.53 -6.34 25.10
N GLU A 461 -26.46 -5.43 26.08
CA GLU A 461 -27.65 -4.85 26.69
C GLU A 461 -28.47 -4.06 25.67
N HIS A 462 -27.81 -3.38 24.72
CA HIS A 462 -28.46 -2.66 23.63
C HIS A 462 -29.14 -3.58 22.61
N GLU A 463 -28.43 -4.61 22.13
CA GLU A 463 -28.95 -5.62 21.19
C GLU A 463 -30.19 -6.33 21.71
N ALA A 464 -30.27 -6.58 23.03
CA ALA A 464 -31.41 -7.26 23.65
C ALA A 464 -32.75 -6.54 23.43
N GLN A 465 -32.73 -5.26 23.04
CA GLN A 465 -33.94 -4.48 22.69
C GLN A 465 -34.56 -4.88 21.34
N PHE A 466 -33.81 -5.56 20.46
CA PHE A 466 -34.21 -5.95 19.10
C PHE A 466 -33.60 -7.31 18.69
N ALA A 467 -33.57 -8.25 19.64
CA ALA A 467 -32.96 -9.56 19.43
C ALA A 467 -33.75 -10.42 18.43
N ASP A 468 -35.09 -10.31 18.43
CA ASP A 468 -35.94 -11.07 17.50
C ASP A 468 -35.67 -10.64 16.03
N GLU A 469 -35.41 -9.35 15.80
CA GLU A 469 -35.02 -8.79 14.51
C GLU A 469 -33.65 -9.29 14.05
N ILE A 470 -32.64 -9.28 14.94
CA ILE A 470 -31.30 -9.84 14.64
C ILE A 470 -31.41 -11.32 14.29
N ASP A 471 -32.11 -12.12 15.10
CA ASP A 471 -32.27 -13.55 14.89
C ASP A 471 -32.95 -13.85 13.54
N ALA A 472 -33.95 -13.05 13.15
CA ALA A 472 -34.61 -13.19 11.87
C ALA A 472 -33.66 -12.87 10.70
N VAL A 473 -32.85 -11.81 10.78
CA VAL A 473 -31.85 -11.48 9.75
C VAL A 473 -30.83 -12.60 9.60
N LEU A 474 -30.32 -13.16 10.71
CA LEU A 474 -29.35 -14.25 10.70
C LEU A 474 -29.95 -15.55 10.13
N GLN A 475 -31.20 -15.89 10.49
CA GLN A 475 -31.90 -17.05 9.94
C GLN A 475 -32.14 -16.90 8.43
N HIS A 476 -32.52 -15.70 7.98
CA HIS A 476 -32.67 -15.38 6.56
C HIS A 476 -31.33 -15.52 5.82
N ALA A 477 -30.26 -14.92 6.34
CA ALA A 477 -28.93 -14.99 5.74
C ALA A 477 -28.35 -16.40 5.66
N ALA A 478 -28.68 -17.28 6.62
CA ALA A 478 -28.28 -18.69 6.59
C ALA A 478 -29.06 -19.51 5.55
N GLY A 479 -30.29 -19.11 5.20
CA GLY A 479 -31.16 -19.81 4.26
C GLY A 479 -31.21 -19.23 2.84
N ASP A 480 -30.81 -17.98 2.65
CA ASP A 480 -30.89 -17.24 1.38
C ASP A 480 -29.50 -16.85 0.85
N SER A 481 -29.26 -17.18 -0.41
CA SER A 481 -28.04 -16.84 -1.14
C SER A 481 -28.06 -15.43 -1.75
N SER A 482 -29.22 -14.76 -1.80
CA SER A 482 -29.36 -13.43 -2.41
C SER A 482 -28.62 -12.34 -1.64
N VAL A 483 -27.59 -11.77 -2.27
CA VAL A 483 -26.88 -10.58 -1.78
C VAL A 483 -27.82 -9.39 -1.66
N ARG A 484 -28.81 -9.27 -2.56
CA ARG A 484 -29.75 -8.15 -2.60
C ARG A 484 -30.65 -8.10 -1.37
N SER A 485 -31.22 -9.23 -0.96
CA SER A 485 -32.09 -9.28 0.23
C SER A 485 -31.29 -8.99 1.50
N ARG A 486 -30.08 -9.54 1.62
CA ARG A 486 -29.19 -9.26 2.76
C ARG A 486 -28.76 -7.80 2.80
N PHE A 487 -28.36 -7.21 1.68
CA PHE A 487 -28.00 -5.79 1.62
C PHE A 487 -29.18 -4.90 2.06
N LEU A 488 -30.38 -5.15 1.53
CA LEU A 488 -31.59 -4.40 1.90
C LEU A 488 -31.91 -4.52 3.41
N LEU A 489 -31.75 -5.71 3.99
CA LEU A 489 -31.96 -5.93 5.43
C LEU A 489 -30.89 -5.26 6.31
N LEU A 490 -29.65 -5.15 5.84
CA LEU A 490 -28.54 -4.60 6.62
C LEU A 490 -28.49 -3.06 6.51
N GLU A 491 -28.47 -2.53 5.29
CA GLU A 491 -28.21 -1.10 5.00
C GLU A 491 -29.50 -0.28 4.80
N GLY A 492 -30.61 -0.93 4.46
CA GLY A 492 -31.88 -0.26 4.21
C GLY A 492 -32.14 0.06 2.74
N ARG A 493 -33.33 0.63 2.48
CA ARG A 493 -33.83 0.95 1.15
C ARG A 493 -33.07 2.12 0.52
N ASP A 494 -32.74 3.14 1.29
CA ASP A 494 -32.03 4.33 0.78
C ASP A 494 -30.69 3.91 0.12
N GLU A 495 -29.85 3.17 0.86
CA GLU A 495 -28.55 2.68 0.36
C GLU A 495 -28.74 1.62 -0.74
N TYR A 496 -29.79 0.81 -0.66
CA TYR A 496 -30.09 -0.21 -1.67
C TYR A 496 -30.37 0.41 -3.03
N ASP A 497 -31.18 1.47 -3.10
CA ASP A 497 -31.54 2.13 -4.35
C ASP A 497 -30.33 2.83 -5.00
N GLU A 498 -29.37 3.31 -4.20
CA GLU A 498 -28.10 3.84 -4.71
C GLU A 498 -27.21 2.73 -5.27
N ARG A 499 -27.14 1.59 -4.59
CA ARG A 499 -26.28 0.45 -4.96
C ARG A 499 -26.84 -0.39 -6.11
N PHE A 500 -28.17 -0.49 -6.21
CA PHE A 500 -28.92 -1.31 -7.17
C PHE A 500 -29.99 -0.45 -7.88
N PRO A 501 -29.61 0.40 -8.83
CA PRO A 501 -30.48 1.47 -9.33
C PRO A 501 -31.50 1.04 -10.41
N SER A 502 -31.58 -0.25 -10.77
CA SER A 502 -32.46 -0.67 -11.87
C SER A 502 -33.92 -0.83 -11.45
N ASP A 503 -34.87 -0.65 -12.38
CA ASP A 503 -36.31 -0.85 -12.12
C ASP A 503 -36.62 -2.26 -11.59
N ALA A 504 -35.83 -3.26 -12.00
CA ALA A 504 -35.98 -4.64 -11.53
C ALA A 504 -35.54 -4.80 -10.06
N ASP A 505 -34.54 -4.05 -9.64
CA ASP A 505 -34.05 -4.05 -8.25
C ASP A 505 -35.05 -3.34 -7.33
N ALA A 506 -35.58 -2.19 -7.76
CA ALA A 506 -36.64 -1.49 -7.05
C ALA A 506 -37.89 -2.38 -6.86
N SER A 507 -38.30 -3.09 -7.93
CA SER A 507 -39.42 -4.04 -7.85
C SER A 507 -39.12 -5.20 -6.91
N PHE A 508 -37.90 -5.73 -6.94
CA PHE A 508 -37.47 -6.77 -6.01
C PHE A 508 -37.54 -6.31 -4.55
N ALA A 509 -37.06 -5.09 -4.26
CA ALA A 509 -37.08 -4.53 -2.92
C ALA A 509 -38.52 -4.31 -2.40
N ASP A 510 -39.42 -3.81 -3.26
CA ASP A 510 -40.84 -3.63 -2.93
C ASP A 510 -41.51 -4.99 -2.63
N ASP A 511 -41.36 -5.96 -3.54
CA ASP A 511 -41.94 -7.30 -3.37
C ASP A 511 -41.42 -8.02 -2.12
N PHE A 512 -40.10 -7.89 -1.86
CA PHE A 512 -39.47 -8.46 -0.66
C PHE A 512 -40.00 -7.80 0.63
N THR A 513 -40.19 -6.48 0.61
CA THR A 513 -40.73 -5.73 1.75
C THR A 513 -42.18 -6.12 2.04
N ASP A 514 -43.02 -6.16 1.01
CA ASP A 514 -44.43 -6.55 1.14
C ASP A 514 -44.59 -7.99 1.64
N ALA A 515 -43.72 -8.91 1.18
CA ALA A 515 -43.73 -10.30 1.62
C ALA A 515 -43.38 -10.50 3.10
N ASN A 516 -42.67 -9.54 3.71
CA ASN A 516 -42.16 -9.63 5.07
C ASN A 516 -42.84 -8.65 6.05
N ALA A 517 -43.85 -7.89 5.62
CA ALA A 517 -44.43 -6.76 6.37
C ALA A 517 -44.90 -7.10 7.81
N ASP A 518 -45.39 -8.32 8.06
CA ASP A 518 -45.89 -8.76 9.37
C ASP A 518 -44.89 -9.68 10.12
N THR A 519 -43.58 -9.52 9.87
CA THR A 519 -42.50 -10.36 10.45
C THR A 519 -41.42 -9.48 11.09
N PRO A 520 -40.51 -10.03 11.92
CA PRO A 520 -39.38 -9.26 12.43
C PRO A 520 -38.46 -8.70 11.32
N LEU A 521 -38.40 -9.34 10.14
CA LEU A 521 -37.72 -8.77 8.97
C LEU A 521 -38.44 -7.52 8.46
N GLY A 522 -39.77 -7.50 8.51
CA GLY A 522 -40.58 -6.32 8.22
C GLY A 522 -40.29 -5.15 9.17
N ASP A 523 -40.06 -5.43 10.46
CA ASP A 523 -39.67 -4.41 11.43
C ASP A 523 -38.27 -3.83 11.12
N VAL A 524 -37.31 -4.67 10.70
CA VAL A 524 -35.99 -4.22 10.21
C VAL A 524 -36.13 -3.32 8.98
N LEU A 525 -36.94 -3.73 8.00
CA LEU A 525 -37.17 -2.96 6.77
C LEU A 525 -37.90 -1.63 7.04
N ALA A 526 -38.86 -1.63 7.98
CA ALA A 526 -39.53 -0.40 8.41
C ALA A 526 -38.59 0.55 9.17
N GLY A 527 -37.57 0.01 9.85
CA GLY A 527 -36.46 0.76 10.44
C GLY A 527 -35.39 1.20 9.44
N ASP A 528 -35.59 0.91 8.15
CA ASP A 528 -34.67 1.17 7.05
C ASP A 528 -33.32 0.46 7.23
N GLY A 529 -33.38 -0.83 7.55
CA GLY A 529 -32.22 -1.72 7.70
C GLY A 529 -31.70 -1.81 9.14
N LEU A 530 -30.97 -2.87 9.43
CA LEU A 530 -30.45 -3.18 10.76
C LEU A 530 -29.46 -2.11 11.26
N VAL A 531 -28.64 -1.55 10.37
CA VAL A 531 -27.72 -0.44 10.68
C VAL A 531 -28.48 0.77 11.23
N ARG A 532 -29.58 1.18 10.59
CA ARG A 532 -30.40 2.32 11.04
C ARG A 532 -31.26 1.95 12.26
N LEU A 533 -31.74 0.70 12.35
CA LEU A 533 -32.43 0.20 13.53
C LEU A 533 -31.56 0.34 14.79
N VAL A 534 -30.30 -0.13 14.76
CA VAL A 534 -29.35 0.01 15.87
C VAL A 534 -29.18 1.47 16.29
N ARG A 535 -29.06 2.39 15.33
CA ARG A 535 -28.89 3.83 15.57
C ARG A 535 -30.14 4.52 16.15
N SER A 536 -31.32 4.00 15.83
CA SER A 536 -32.61 4.58 16.21
C SER A 536 -33.05 4.20 17.63
N ARG A 537 -32.55 3.07 18.15
CA ARG A 537 -32.81 2.64 19.52
C ARG A 537 -31.88 3.42 20.47
N PRO A 538 -32.41 4.10 21.50
CA PRO A 538 -31.58 4.76 22.49
C PRO A 538 -30.88 3.73 23.40
N ILE A 539 -29.73 4.12 23.95
CA ILE A 539 -29.07 3.34 25.01
C ILE A 539 -29.92 3.46 26.29
N ASP A 540 -30.02 2.38 27.09
CA ASP A 540 -30.73 2.45 28.37
C ASP A 540 -30.22 3.66 29.19
N PRO A 541 -31.10 4.54 29.71
CA PRO A 541 -30.69 5.77 30.37
C PRO A 541 -29.75 5.55 31.58
N THR A 542 -29.87 4.41 32.27
CA THR A 542 -28.99 4.05 33.39
C THR A 542 -27.61 3.68 32.86
N THR A 543 -27.55 2.83 31.85
CA THR A 543 -26.29 2.43 31.20
C THR A 543 -25.59 3.64 30.58
N LEU A 544 -26.30 4.51 29.86
CA LEU A 544 -25.74 5.73 29.28
C LEU A 544 -25.19 6.69 30.35
N SER A 545 -25.91 6.86 31.47
CA SER A 545 -25.46 7.71 32.58
C SER A 545 -24.17 7.19 33.21
N LEU A 546 -24.03 5.87 33.37
CA LEU A 546 -22.82 5.24 33.88
C LEU A 546 -21.65 5.42 32.92
N LEU A 547 -21.85 5.12 31.62
CA LEU A 547 -20.82 5.29 30.60
C LEU A 547 -20.34 6.74 30.52
N THR A 548 -21.28 7.70 30.52
CA THR A 548 -20.95 9.14 30.47
C THR A 548 -20.15 9.58 31.70
N ALA A 549 -20.50 9.07 32.89
CA ALA A 549 -19.77 9.40 34.12
C ALA A 549 -18.34 8.85 34.10
N GLU A 550 -18.14 7.61 33.67
CA GLU A 550 -16.82 6.97 33.56
C GLU A 550 -15.95 7.66 32.50
N ILE A 551 -16.51 7.98 31.32
CA ILE A 551 -15.80 8.72 30.27
C ILE A 551 -15.41 10.12 30.76
N ARG A 552 -16.33 10.87 31.38
CA ARG A 552 -16.03 12.20 31.93
C ARG A 552 -14.95 12.14 33.02
N ALA A 553 -14.96 11.11 33.86
CA ALA A 553 -13.91 10.92 34.87
C ALA A 553 -12.57 10.52 34.26
N GLY A 554 -12.58 9.68 33.22
CA GLY A 554 -11.39 9.21 32.52
C GLY A 554 -10.62 10.31 31.80
N PHE A 555 -11.34 11.29 31.24
CA PHE A 555 -10.80 12.40 30.45
C PHE A 555 -11.03 13.77 31.10
N ALA A 556 -11.08 13.82 32.43
CA ALA A 556 -11.45 15.04 33.19
C ALA A 556 -10.44 16.19 33.05
N ASP A 557 -9.23 15.90 32.58
CA ASP A 557 -8.13 16.81 32.37
C ASP A 557 -8.09 17.41 30.95
N LEU A 558 -8.93 16.92 30.03
CA LEU A 558 -9.07 17.46 28.68
C LEU A 558 -10.01 18.66 28.65
N SER A 559 -9.78 19.58 27.71
CA SER A 559 -10.69 20.68 27.41
C SER A 559 -12.08 20.14 27.03
N PRO A 560 -13.19 20.82 27.37
CA PRO A 560 -14.51 20.44 26.88
C PRO A 560 -14.64 20.48 25.36
N THR A 561 -13.76 21.23 24.68
CA THR A 561 -13.66 21.29 23.21
C THR A 561 -12.81 20.18 22.62
N GLN A 562 -12.12 19.36 23.43
CA GLN A 562 -11.37 18.21 22.93
C GLN A 562 -12.35 17.09 22.57
N GLY A 563 -12.38 16.71 21.30
CA GLY A 563 -13.17 15.55 20.86
C GLY A 563 -12.58 14.25 21.38
N LEU A 564 -13.42 13.24 21.61
CA LEU A 564 -13.01 11.87 21.88
C LEU A 564 -13.32 11.00 20.66
N ARG A 565 -12.36 10.16 20.25
CA ARG A 565 -12.54 9.17 19.20
C ARG A 565 -13.05 7.87 19.82
N PHE A 566 -14.22 7.43 19.39
CA PHE A 566 -14.84 6.14 19.67
C PHE A 566 -14.50 5.20 18.52
N ARG A 567 -13.39 4.48 18.68
CA ARG A 567 -12.85 3.55 17.69
C ARG A 567 -13.47 2.17 17.87
N SER A 568 -13.95 1.58 16.79
CA SER A 568 -14.46 0.21 16.78
C SER A 568 -13.39 -0.77 17.28
N SER A 569 -13.74 -1.61 18.23
CA SER A 569 -12.87 -2.67 18.77
C SER A 569 -13.72 -3.91 18.86
N SER A 570 -13.96 -4.58 17.72
CA SER A 570 -14.86 -5.74 17.72
C SER A 570 -14.21 -6.93 18.41
N SER A 571 -15.01 -7.80 19.03
CA SER A 571 -14.52 -9.04 19.64
C SER A 571 -14.13 -10.11 18.61
N VAL A 572 -14.56 -9.95 17.35
CA VAL A 572 -14.11 -10.79 16.22
C VAL A 572 -12.94 -10.18 15.48
N GLU A 573 -12.70 -8.87 15.61
CA GLU A 573 -11.55 -8.24 14.97
C GLU A 573 -10.25 -8.78 15.58
N ASP A 574 -9.31 -9.18 14.71
CA ASP A 574 -8.05 -9.81 15.08
C ASP A 574 -8.22 -11.09 15.93
N ILE A 575 -9.36 -11.77 15.81
CA ILE A 575 -9.48 -13.16 16.25
C ILE A 575 -8.72 -14.05 15.26
N GLU A 576 -8.16 -15.13 15.76
CA GLU A 576 -7.40 -16.06 14.95
C GLU A 576 -8.22 -16.58 13.75
N GLY A 577 -7.74 -16.28 12.53
CA GLY A 577 -8.39 -16.66 11.27
C GLY A 577 -9.35 -15.62 10.68
N PHE A 578 -9.49 -14.42 11.26
CA PHE A 578 -10.31 -13.35 10.68
C PHE A 578 -9.63 -11.97 10.82
N ASN A 579 -9.45 -11.28 9.69
CA ASN A 579 -8.90 -9.92 9.65
C ASN A 579 -10.03 -8.90 9.49
N GLY A 580 -10.18 -8.01 10.49
CA GLY A 580 -11.19 -6.96 10.49
C GLY A 580 -10.74 -5.61 9.93
N ALA A 581 -9.60 -5.55 9.22
CA ALA A 581 -9.00 -4.32 8.70
C ALA A 581 -10.02 -3.44 7.96
N GLY A 582 -10.19 -2.19 8.41
CA GLY A 582 -11.03 -1.22 7.70
C GLY A 582 -12.52 -1.56 7.64
N LEU A 583 -12.99 -2.64 8.29
CA LEU A 583 -14.38 -3.10 8.16
C LEU A 583 -15.39 -2.26 8.95
N TYR A 584 -14.94 -1.58 10.00
CA TYR A 584 -15.81 -0.96 11.01
C TYR A 584 -15.53 0.53 11.18
N ASP A 585 -16.59 1.30 11.37
CA ASP A 585 -16.51 2.75 11.50
C ASP A 585 -16.00 3.20 12.87
N SER A 586 -15.35 4.36 12.88
CA SER A 586 -14.96 5.06 14.10
C SER A 586 -15.57 6.45 14.11
N ASN A 587 -16.10 6.86 15.25
CA ASN A 587 -16.90 8.09 15.37
C ASN A 587 -16.32 9.03 16.43
N THR A 588 -16.68 10.30 16.37
CA THR A 588 -16.22 11.30 17.35
C THR A 588 -17.40 11.83 18.14
N GLY A 589 -17.25 11.86 19.47
CA GLY A 589 -18.21 12.43 20.41
C GLY A 589 -17.53 13.37 21.41
N PHE A 590 -18.32 14.25 22.02
CA PHE A 590 -17.86 15.21 23.02
C PHE A 590 -18.58 14.98 24.35
N VAL A 591 -17.90 15.28 25.45
CA VAL A 591 -18.45 15.19 26.80
C VAL A 591 -19.53 16.27 27.01
N ASP A 592 -19.27 17.49 26.54
CA ASP A 592 -20.17 18.65 26.68
C ASP A 592 -20.36 19.33 25.29
N PRO A 593 -21.03 18.67 24.33
CA PRO A 593 -21.13 19.13 22.93
C PRO A 593 -21.84 20.48 22.78
N GLU A 594 -22.66 20.89 23.73
CA GLU A 594 -23.30 22.22 23.77
C GLU A 594 -22.32 23.38 23.96
N LEU A 595 -21.09 23.09 24.39
CA LEU A 595 -20.02 24.07 24.53
C LEU A 595 -19.25 24.30 23.22
N LEU A 596 -19.51 23.51 22.18
CA LEU A 596 -18.89 23.70 20.87
C LEU A 596 -19.37 25.00 20.23
N ALA A 597 -18.47 25.66 19.51
CA ALA A 597 -18.72 26.95 18.91
C ALA A 597 -19.78 26.88 17.79
N ASP A 598 -19.76 25.80 17.01
CA ASP A 598 -20.76 25.54 15.98
C ASP A 598 -21.95 24.77 16.57
N SER A 599 -23.15 25.37 16.50
CA SER A 599 -24.37 24.71 16.94
C SER A 599 -24.72 23.47 16.12
N ASP A 600 -24.25 23.39 14.88
CA ASP A 600 -24.45 22.23 14.03
C ASP A 600 -23.67 21.02 14.56
N ASP A 601 -22.62 21.20 15.38
CA ASP A 601 -21.88 20.12 16.01
C ASP A 601 -22.47 19.64 17.35
N HIS A 602 -23.47 20.34 17.92
CA HIS A 602 -24.04 20.01 19.25
C HIS A 602 -24.67 18.62 19.32
N HIS A 603 -24.99 18.01 18.17
CA HIS A 603 -25.51 16.66 18.07
C HIS A 603 -24.44 15.57 18.25
N ARG A 604 -23.14 15.90 18.34
CA ARG A 604 -22.01 14.96 18.51
C ARG A 604 -21.85 14.49 19.96
N THR A 605 -22.92 13.93 20.52
CA THR A 605 -22.95 13.37 21.87
C THR A 605 -22.18 12.04 21.97
N ILE A 606 -21.82 11.65 23.20
CA ILE A 606 -21.26 10.32 23.52
C ILE A 606 -22.19 9.20 23.00
N GLU A 607 -23.49 9.29 23.28
CA GLU A 607 -24.47 8.29 22.85
C GLU A 607 -24.46 8.10 21.32
N ARG A 608 -24.49 9.21 20.56
CA ARG A 608 -24.47 9.15 19.09
C ARG A 608 -23.20 8.48 18.59
N ALA A 609 -22.03 8.79 19.18
CA ALA A 609 -20.76 8.20 18.77
C ALA A 609 -20.73 6.68 19.05
N ILE A 610 -21.25 6.24 20.20
CA ILE A 610 -21.37 4.82 20.55
C ILE A 610 -22.30 4.10 19.58
N LEU A 611 -23.53 4.60 19.38
CA LEU A 611 -24.53 3.96 18.51
C LEU A 611 -24.06 3.83 17.06
N ARG A 612 -23.37 4.85 16.52
CA ARG A 612 -22.79 4.77 15.16
C ARG A 612 -21.68 3.73 15.08
N THR A 613 -20.80 3.68 16.08
CA THR A 613 -19.73 2.69 16.13
C THR A 613 -20.29 1.27 16.22
N TRP A 614 -21.29 1.04 17.07
CA TRP A 614 -21.99 -0.24 17.18
C TRP A 614 -22.71 -0.65 15.89
N SER A 615 -23.37 0.28 15.21
CA SER A 615 -24.09 -0.03 13.97
C SER A 615 -23.18 -0.54 12.85
N SER A 616 -21.91 -0.13 12.82
CA SER A 616 -20.95 -0.61 11.80
C SER A 616 -20.67 -2.11 11.91
N TYR A 617 -20.93 -2.73 13.07
CA TYR A 617 -20.88 -4.19 13.18
C TYR A 617 -21.87 -4.89 12.26
N TRP A 618 -22.93 -4.21 11.81
CA TRP A 618 -23.97 -4.76 10.95
C TRP A 618 -23.94 -4.19 9.53
N SER A 619 -22.89 -3.46 9.12
CA SER A 619 -22.75 -3.04 7.72
C SER A 619 -22.67 -4.26 6.81
N SER A 620 -23.16 -4.12 5.58
CA SER A 620 -23.16 -5.14 4.54
C SER A 620 -21.76 -5.68 4.28
N ILE A 621 -20.77 -4.78 4.19
CA ILE A 621 -19.36 -5.14 3.99
C ILE A 621 -18.86 -5.99 5.17
N ALA A 622 -19.00 -5.51 6.41
CA ALA A 622 -18.52 -6.25 7.57
C ALA A 622 -19.29 -7.56 7.81
N PHE A 623 -20.55 -7.63 7.43
CA PHE A 623 -21.36 -8.84 7.47
C PHE A 623 -20.88 -9.86 6.45
N GLU A 624 -20.72 -9.49 5.18
CA GLU A 624 -20.30 -10.43 4.14
C GLU A 624 -18.88 -10.97 4.37
N GLU A 625 -17.96 -10.13 4.86
CA GLU A 625 -16.59 -10.58 5.20
C GLU A 625 -16.59 -11.61 6.34
N ARG A 626 -17.38 -11.38 7.40
CA ARG A 626 -17.56 -12.37 8.47
C ARG A 626 -18.21 -13.65 7.95
N ARG A 627 -19.19 -13.54 7.06
CA ARG A 627 -19.89 -14.70 6.48
C ARG A 627 -18.94 -15.54 5.63
N ARG A 628 -18.06 -14.89 4.85
CA ARG A 628 -17.01 -15.53 4.04
C ARG A 628 -16.07 -16.36 4.91
N GLU A 629 -15.59 -15.78 6.00
CA GLU A 629 -14.66 -16.45 6.93
C GLU A 629 -15.37 -17.41 7.91
N ASN A 630 -16.66 -17.70 7.67
CA ASN A 630 -17.50 -18.55 8.50
C ASN A 630 -17.53 -18.14 9.98
N VAL A 631 -17.53 -16.82 10.24
CA VAL A 631 -17.67 -16.25 11.58
C VAL A 631 -19.14 -16.32 12.00
N ASP A 632 -19.38 -16.89 13.17
CA ASP A 632 -20.68 -16.83 13.84
C ASP A 632 -20.97 -15.40 14.27
N HIS A 633 -21.77 -14.69 13.47
CA HIS A 633 -22.17 -13.31 13.68
C HIS A 633 -22.75 -13.06 15.07
N ALA A 634 -23.52 -14.01 15.62
CA ALA A 634 -24.18 -13.87 16.91
C ALA A 634 -23.19 -13.97 18.08
N SER A 635 -22.11 -14.75 17.91
CA SER A 635 -21.07 -14.89 18.95
C SER A 635 -20.26 -13.60 19.16
N GLY A 636 -20.04 -12.83 18.10
CA GLY A 636 -19.28 -11.58 18.16
C GLY A 636 -20.07 -10.37 18.65
N ALA A 637 -19.35 -9.34 19.09
CA ALA A 637 -19.89 -8.10 19.63
C ALA A 637 -18.98 -6.90 19.30
N MET A 638 -19.47 -5.68 19.51
CA MET A 638 -18.68 -4.46 19.34
C MET A 638 -18.35 -3.81 20.69
N ALA A 639 -17.10 -3.97 21.15
CA ALA A 639 -16.53 -3.08 22.14
C ALA A 639 -16.04 -1.79 21.46
N VAL A 640 -15.72 -0.76 22.25
CA VAL A 640 -15.32 0.55 21.73
C VAL A 640 -14.11 1.06 22.49
N LEU A 641 -13.02 1.30 21.77
CA LEU A 641 -11.83 1.97 22.30
C LEU A 641 -12.02 3.49 22.22
N VAL A 642 -11.82 4.18 23.32
CA VAL A 642 -12.00 5.63 23.47
C VAL A 642 -10.66 6.26 23.81
N HIS A 643 -10.27 7.27 23.04
CA HIS A 643 -9.06 8.08 23.28
C HIS A 643 -9.27 9.52 22.78
N PRO A 644 -8.40 10.49 23.11
CA PRO A 644 -8.48 11.83 22.55
C PRO A 644 -8.46 11.78 21.01
N ARG A 645 -9.40 12.47 20.36
CA ARG A 645 -9.44 12.59 18.90
C ARG A 645 -8.19 13.34 18.44
N PHE A 646 -7.53 12.85 17.41
CA PHE A 646 -6.53 13.62 16.68
C PHE A 646 -7.26 14.76 15.96
N ASP A 647 -6.84 15.99 16.21
CA ASP A 647 -7.44 17.18 15.62
C ASP A 647 -6.73 17.48 14.31
N ASP A 648 -7.46 17.37 13.21
CA ASP A 648 -6.93 17.39 11.84
C ASP A 648 -6.04 18.62 11.56
N GLU A 649 -6.32 19.77 12.19
CA GLU A 649 -5.57 21.02 12.08
C GLU A 649 -4.19 21.01 12.78
N LEU A 650 -3.97 20.05 13.69
CA LEU A 650 -2.72 19.84 14.42
C LEU A 650 -1.98 18.58 13.94
N GLU A 651 -2.51 17.87 12.95
CA GLU A 651 -1.80 16.73 12.33
C GLU A 651 -0.72 17.28 11.40
N LEU A 652 0.54 17.01 11.74
CA LEU A 652 1.67 17.30 10.85
C LEU A 652 1.81 16.22 9.78
N ASN A 653 1.51 14.97 10.17
CA ASN A 653 1.41 13.85 9.25
C ASN A 653 0.54 12.72 9.81
N ASN A 654 0.09 11.87 8.90
CA ASN A 654 -0.65 10.65 9.17
C ASN A 654 0.00 9.50 8.39
N GLY A 655 0.18 8.34 9.02
CA GLY A 655 0.92 7.24 8.39
C GLY A 655 0.56 5.85 8.88
N VAL A 656 0.96 4.86 8.08
CA VAL A 656 0.98 3.45 8.43
C VAL A 656 2.36 2.87 8.24
N ALA A 657 2.71 1.89 9.06
CA ALA A 657 3.97 1.20 8.94
C ALA A 657 3.77 -0.29 9.19
N THR A 658 4.40 -1.13 8.38
CA THR A 658 4.59 -2.54 8.74
C THR A 658 6.01 -2.73 9.25
N LEU A 659 6.19 -3.53 10.28
CA LEU A 659 7.50 -3.94 10.76
C LEU A 659 7.55 -5.47 10.89
N THR A 660 8.53 -6.06 10.21
CA THR A 660 8.77 -7.50 10.21
C THR A 660 10.11 -7.80 10.86
N ILE A 661 10.10 -8.61 11.92
CA ILE A 661 11.27 -9.33 12.43
C ILE A 661 11.39 -10.64 11.63
N ARG A 662 12.57 -10.92 11.07
CA ARG A 662 12.82 -12.11 10.26
C ARG A 662 13.81 -13.06 10.95
N PRO A 663 13.77 -14.38 10.64
CA PRO A 663 14.74 -15.32 11.18
C PRO A 663 16.16 -15.05 10.67
N GLU A 664 17.17 -15.46 11.46
CA GLU A 664 18.57 -15.51 11.02
C GLU A 664 18.88 -16.83 10.27
N PRO A 665 19.83 -16.85 9.31
CA PRO A 665 20.63 -15.72 8.81
C PRO A 665 19.87 -14.90 7.77
N GLY A 666 20.03 -13.58 7.79
CA GLY A 666 19.37 -12.70 6.85
C GLY A 666 19.19 -11.31 7.43
N THR A 667 18.35 -10.50 6.78
CA THR A 667 17.96 -9.17 7.26
C THR A 667 17.16 -9.29 8.56
N ALA A 668 17.69 -8.79 9.68
CA ALA A 668 17.07 -8.94 11.00
C ALA A 668 15.69 -8.28 11.11
N ALA A 669 15.52 -7.07 10.57
CA ALA A 669 14.23 -6.39 10.58
C ALA A 669 14.04 -5.45 9.39
N VAL A 670 12.81 -5.35 8.90
CA VAL A 670 12.40 -4.43 7.82
C VAL A 670 11.16 -3.68 8.28
N MET A 671 11.19 -2.36 8.16
CA MET A 671 10.05 -1.48 8.33
C MET A 671 9.71 -0.82 7.00
N GLU A 672 8.44 -0.86 6.61
CA GLU A 672 7.92 -0.18 5.41
C GLU A 672 6.88 0.84 5.85
N VAL A 673 7.07 2.10 5.48
CA VAL A 673 6.30 3.25 5.95
C VAL A 673 5.61 3.93 4.76
N ASN A 674 4.33 4.21 4.92
CA ASN A 674 3.57 5.14 4.10
C ASN A 674 3.12 6.32 4.95
N VAL A 675 3.43 7.54 4.51
CA VAL A 675 3.10 8.74 5.29
C VAL A 675 2.67 9.90 4.39
N GLN A 676 1.67 10.65 4.84
CA GLN A 676 1.18 11.86 4.17
C GLN A 676 1.29 13.08 5.07
N ALA A 677 1.52 14.24 4.45
CA ALA A 677 1.47 15.52 5.14
C ALA A 677 0.04 15.82 5.61
N GLY A 678 -0.09 16.40 6.80
CA GLY A 678 -1.39 16.76 7.36
C GLY A 678 -2.23 15.58 7.83
N ALA A 679 -3.55 15.79 7.85
CA ALA A 679 -4.55 14.77 8.18
C ALA A 679 -5.01 13.93 6.97
N VAL A 680 -4.36 14.08 5.82
CA VAL A 680 -4.72 13.36 4.59
C VAL A 680 -4.57 11.86 4.82
N SER A 681 -5.56 11.11 4.34
CA SER A 681 -5.62 9.68 4.57
C SER A 681 -4.57 8.95 3.73
N VAL A 682 -3.78 8.10 4.38
CA VAL A 682 -2.87 7.16 3.69
C VAL A 682 -3.58 5.86 3.34
N THR A 683 -4.64 5.52 4.09
CA THR A 683 -5.30 4.22 4.05
C THR A 683 -6.70 4.27 3.46
N ASN A 684 -7.18 5.43 2.98
CA ASN A 684 -8.53 5.65 2.43
C ASN A 684 -8.52 7.02 1.71
N ALA A 685 -7.68 7.20 0.69
CA ALA A 685 -7.68 8.44 -0.11
C ALA A 685 -8.88 8.39 -1.07
N THR A 686 -9.63 9.49 -1.20
CA THR A 686 -10.71 9.57 -2.19
C THR A 686 -10.15 9.96 -3.56
N VAL A 687 -10.82 9.61 -4.67
CA VAL A 687 -10.46 10.05 -6.05
C VAL A 687 -10.17 11.56 -6.11
N ASP A 688 -10.86 12.33 -5.28
CA ASP A 688 -10.78 13.79 -5.23
C ASP A 688 -9.50 14.33 -4.54
N ASP A 689 -8.72 13.50 -3.84
CA ASP A 689 -7.59 13.96 -3.03
C ASP A 689 -6.26 14.11 -3.81
N ASP A 690 -6.11 13.50 -5.00
CA ASP A 690 -4.90 13.61 -5.87
C ASP A 690 -3.53 13.41 -5.15
N ALA A 691 -3.55 12.76 -3.97
CA ALA A 691 -2.43 12.73 -3.02
C ALA A 691 -1.75 11.36 -2.96
N SER A 692 -0.47 11.27 -3.33
CA SER A 692 0.36 10.07 -3.15
C SER A 692 1.22 10.17 -1.88
N PRO A 693 1.29 9.12 -1.05
CA PRO A 693 2.09 9.13 0.18
C PRO A 693 3.59 9.08 -0.14
N GLU A 694 4.38 9.62 0.78
CA GLU A 694 5.81 9.28 0.84
C GLU A 694 5.94 7.81 1.26
N ILE A 695 6.83 7.09 0.57
CA ILE A 695 7.13 5.68 0.82
C ILE A 695 8.58 5.56 1.27
N VAL A 696 8.79 4.96 2.44
CA VAL A 696 10.13 4.75 2.99
C VAL A 696 10.29 3.31 3.46
N ARG A 697 11.43 2.70 3.12
CA ARG A 697 11.85 1.39 3.61
C ARG A 697 13.05 1.54 4.51
N VAL A 698 12.94 1.07 5.75
CA VAL A 698 14.01 1.12 6.76
C VAL A 698 14.43 -0.30 7.09
N VAL A 699 15.71 -0.60 6.89
CA VAL A 699 16.25 -1.96 6.99
C VAL A 699 17.34 -2.03 8.05
N ARG A 700 17.25 -3.03 8.94
CA ARG A 700 18.33 -3.42 9.85
C ARG A 700 18.86 -4.79 9.43
N GLN A 701 20.08 -4.82 8.90
CA GLN A 701 20.66 -6.05 8.36
C GLN A 701 20.96 -7.09 9.45
N THR A 702 21.63 -6.69 10.53
CA THR A 702 21.96 -7.59 11.64
C THR A 702 21.41 -7.06 12.95
N ALA A 703 21.15 -7.94 13.92
CA ALA A 703 20.74 -7.53 15.25
C ALA A 703 21.78 -6.55 15.87
N GLY A 704 21.35 -5.32 16.14
CA GLY A 704 22.20 -4.24 16.67
C GLY A 704 23.08 -3.51 15.64
N GLY A 705 22.89 -3.76 14.33
CA GLY A 705 23.53 -2.99 13.25
C GLY A 705 22.83 -1.66 12.97
N ASP A 706 23.48 -0.81 12.17
CA ASP A 706 22.95 0.48 11.73
C ASP A 706 21.70 0.32 10.84
N LEU A 707 20.84 1.34 10.85
CA LEU A 707 19.67 1.40 9.97
C LEU A 707 20.07 1.94 8.59
N ALA A 708 19.55 1.29 7.55
CA ALA A 708 19.57 1.81 6.19
C ALA A 708 18.18 2.33 5.84
N ILE A 709 18.09 3.61 5.47
CA ILE A 709 16.85 4.27 5.05
C ILE A 709 16.87 4.40 3.53
N GLU A 710 15.85 3.85 2.88
CA GLU A 710 15.61 3.90 1.45
C GLU A 710 14.29 4.65 1.22
N ARG A 711 14.36 5.87 0.67
CA ARG A 711 13.17 6.62 0.26
C ARG A 711 12.78 6.17 -1.14
N VAL A 712 11.64 5.49 -1.24
CA VAL A 712 11.16 4.84 -2.47
C VAL A 712 10.34 5.81 -3.31
N ALA A 713 9.53 6.66 -2.67
CA ALA A 713 8.71 7.68 -3.32
C ALA A 713 8.49 8.87 -2.39
N THR A 714 8.32 10.07 -2.96
CA THR A 714 7.98 11.31 -2.23
C THR A 714 6.47 11.52 -2.14
N SER A 715 6.03 12.32 -1.18
CA SER A 715 4.62 12.72 -1.06
C SER A 715 4.27 13.80 -2.10
N SER A 716 3.10 13.71 -2.74
CA SER A 716 2.69 14.73 -3.73
C SER A 716 2.10 16.01 -3.11
N ILE A 717 1.91 16.04 -1.79
CA ILE A 717 1.27 17.16 -1.07
C ILE A 717 2.17 17.76 0.01
N ALA A 718 3.40 17.25 0.16
CA ALA A 718 4.37 17.80 1.09
C ALA A 718 5.10 18.99 0.46
N ASP A 719 5.25 20.07 1.22
CA ASP A 719 6.06 21.23 0.81
C ASP A 719 7.58 20.94 0.85
N SER A 720 7.98 19.82 1.46
CA SER A 720 9.34 19.31 1.57
C SER A 720 9.48 17.93 0.92
N ASP A 721 10.69 17.62 0.45
CA ASP A 721 11.03 16.30 -0.14
C ASP A 721 10.82 15.12 0.83
N GLU A 722 10.66 15.41 2.13
CA GLU A 722 10.47 14.45 3.21
C GLU A 722 9.32 14.90 4.12
N VAL A 723 8.32 14.04 4.34
CA VAL A 723 7.28 14.19 5.38
C VAL A 723 7.82 13.78 6.74
N LEU A 724 8.64 12.72 6.78
CA LEU A 724 9.40 12.29 7.95
C LEU A 724 10.91 12.38 7.69
N ASP A 725 11.61 13.15 8.51
CA ASP A 725 13.07 13.17 8.49
C ASP A 725 13.66 11.84 9.01
N ASP A 726 14.95 11.59 8.71
CA ASP A 726 15.65 10.35 9.11
C ASP A 726 15.62 10.10 10.62
N LYS A 727 15.55 11.17 11.42
CA LYS A 727 15.49 11.07 12.88
C LYS A 727 14.13 10.57 13.33
N ALA A 728 13.05 11.10 12.76
CA ALA A 728 11.68 10.65 13.03
C ALA A 728 11.47 9.21 12.54
N LEU A 729 12.05 8.83 11.39
CA LEU A 729 12.04 7.45 10.90
C LEU A 729 12.79 6.49 11.84
N THR A 730 13.93 6.92 12.39
CA THR A 730 14.69 6.13 13.38
C THR A 730 13.90 6.01 14.69
N GLU A 731 13.31 7.11 15.16
CA GLU A 731 12.46 7.14 16.36
C GLU A 731 11.23 6.22 16.20
N LEU A 732 10.59 6.23 15.03
CA LEU A 732 9.50 5.32 14.70
C LEU A 732 9.99 3.87 14.69
N PHE A 733 11.09 3.59 13.97
CA PHE A 733 11.65 2.24 13.87
C PHE A 733 11.94 1.64 15.25
N ASP A 734 12.59 2.39 16.14
CA ASP A 734 12.94 1.90 17.47
C ASP A 734 11.67 1.64 18.33
N GLN A 735 10.67 2.53 18.28
CA GLN A 735 9.39 2.31 18.97
C GLN A 735 8.66 1.06 18.44
N LEU A 736 8.58 0.89 17.12
CA LEU A 736 7.88 -0.25 16.52
C LEU A 736 8.63 -1.57 16.74
N LEU A 737 9.97 -1.55 16.71
CA LEU A 737 10.79 -2.73 16.97
C LEU A 737 10.67 -3.17 18.43
N ASP A 738 10.60 -2.24 19.38
CA ASP A 738 10.36 -2.54 20.79
C ASP A 738 9.02 -3.26 20.98
N VAL A 739 7.95 -2.78 20.33
CA VAL A 739 6.64 -3.47 20.35
C VAL A 739 6.76 -4.86 19.76
N ALA A 740 7.32 -5.01 18.56
CA ALA A 740 7.43 -6.30 17.90
C ALA A 740 8.27 -7.31 18.69
N THR A 741 9.37 -6.86 19.28
CA THR A 741 10.25 -7.71 20.09
C THR A 741 9.56 -8.16 21.38
N THR A 742 8.87 -7.25 22.06
CA THR A 742 8.12 -7.57 23.29
C THR A 742 6.93 -8.48 23.00
N TRP A 743 6.21 -8.23 21.90
CA TRP A 743 5.09 -9.08 21.46
C TRP A 743 5.57 -10.50 21.14
N LEU A 744 6.64 -10.64 20.35
CA LEU A 744 7.25 -11.92 20.03
C LEU A 744 7.76 -12.64 21.29
N ALA A 745 8.38 -11.92 22.22
CA ALA A 745 8.85 -12.48 23.49
C ALA A 745 7.68 -13.01 24.33
N ARG A 746 6.57 -12.28 24.42
CA ARG A 746 5.36 -12.70 25.14
C ARG A 746 4.74 -13.95 24.50
N ALA A 747 4.60 -13.96 23.17
CA ALA A 747 4.09 -15.11 22.43
C ALA A 747 4.95 -16.38 22.66
N ASN A 748 6.25 -16.19 22.86
CA ASN A 748 7.23 -17.25 23.08
C ASN A 748 7.43 -17.67 24.55
N GLU A 749 6.88 -16.93 25.51
CA GLU A 749 7.17 -17.11 26.94
C GLU A 749 6.78 -18.52 27.43
N ALA A 750 5.60 -18.99 27.05
CA ALA A 750 5.06 -20.28 27.45
C ALA A 750 5.55 -21.47 26.59
N LEU A 751 6.34 -21.21 25.54
CA LEU A 751 6.75 -22.20 24.54
C LEU A 751 8.14 -22.79 24.84
N THR A 752 8.35 -24.07 24.49
CA THR A 752 9.71 -24.65 24.50
C THR A 752 10.58 -23.99 23.44
N VAL A 753 11.89 -24.10 23.55
CA VAL A 753 12.84 -23.45 22.61
C VAL A 753 12.55 -23.85 21.16
N GLU A 754 12.17 -25.10 20.92
CA GLU A 754 11.87 -25.68 19.61
C GLU A 754 10.51 -25.24 19.05
N GLN A 755 9.63 -24.69 19.90
CA GLN A 755 8.30 -24.21 19.52
C GLN A 755 8.26 -22.71 19.27
N ARG A 756 9.30 -21.97 19.66
CA ARG A 756 9.30 -20.51 19.59
C ARG A 756 9.25 -20.03 18.15
N SER A 757 8.41 -19.02 17.91
CA SER A 757 8.47 -18.25 16.68
C SER A 757 9.77 -17.47 16.59
N SER A 758 10.29 -17.38 15.38
CA SER A 758 11.49 -16.65 14.99
C SER A 758 11.18 -15.38 14.22
N SER A 759 9.97 -15.25 13.69
CA SER A 759 9.47 -14.04 13.03
C SER A 759 8.23 -13.47 13.68
N ILE A 760 7.99 -12.18 13.43
CA ILE A 760 6.67 -11.56 13.60
C ILE A 760 6.52 -10.41 12.61
N THR A 761 5.35 -10.26 12.02
CA THR A 761 4.97 -9.07 11.27
C THR A 761 3.85 -8.32 11.97
N LEU A 762 4.12 -7.06 12.30
CA LEU A 762 3.13 -6.15 12.87
C LEU A 762 2.80 -5.01 11.90
N ASP A 763 1.52 -4.63 11.88
CA ASP A 763 0.97 -3.46 11.20
C ASP A 763 0.62 -2.38 12.21
N PHE A 764 1.04 -1.15 11.94
CA PHE A 764 0.92 0.00 12.82
C PHE A 764 0.29 1.18 12.12
N GLU A 765 -0.49 1.95 12.88
CA GLU A 765 -0.92 3.29 12.46
C GLU A 765 -0.27 4.33 13.39
N PHE A 766 0.22 5.44 12.84
CA PHE A 766 0.82 6.53 13.61
C PHE A 766 0.44 7.91 13.05
N ARG A 767 0.67 8.94 13.85
CA ARG A 767 0.53 10.36 13.47
C ARG A 767 1.60 11.19 14.15
N THR A 768 2.03 12.28 13.53
CA THR A 768 2.78 13.31 14.24
C THR A 768 1.84 14.47 14.54
N MET A 769 1.68 14.77 15.82
CA MET A 769 0.82 15.85 16.29
C MET A 769 1.66 17.06 16.66
N ASP A 770 1.23 18.24 16.25
CA ASP A 770 1.84 19.51 16.65
C ASP A 770 1.57 19.84 18.13
N ALA A 771 2.27 20.84 18.63
CA ALA A 771 2.15 21.29 20.01
C ALA A 771 0.72 21.76 20.33
N GLY A 772 0.23 21.36 21.50
CA GLY A 772 -1.13 21.67 21.96
C GLY A 772 -2.12 20.52 21.85
N TRP A 773 -1.74 19.39 21.26
CA TRP A 773 -2.56 18.18 21.25
C TRP A 773 -2.17 17.17 22.36
N PRO A 774 -3.14 16.59 23.09
CA PRO A 774 -4.54 17.00 23.15
C PRO A 774 -4.70 18.33 23.91
N ALA A 775 -5.78 19.05 23.64
CA ALA A 775 -6.13 20.28 24.35
C ALA A 775 -6.44 19.97 25.82
N ARG A 776 -5.63 20.50 26.74
CA ARG A 776 -5.78 20.32 28.19
C ARG A 776 -6.68 21.39 28.82
N LEU A 777 -7.45 21.01 29.83
CA LEU A 777 -8.35 21.89 30.58
C LEU A 777 -7.59 23.00 31.33
N ASP A 778 -6.39 22.71 31.80
CA ASP A 778 -5.55 23.64 32.56
C ASP A 778 -4.73 24.60 31.66
N GLY A 779 -4.84 24.45 30.33
CA GLY A 779 -4.11 25.22 29.34
C GLY A 779 -2.65 24.77 29.14
N THR A 780 -2.24 23.63 29.71
CA THR A 780 -0.92 23.04 29.43
C THR A 780 -0.80 22.71 27.94
N VAL A 781 0.30 23.16 27.32
CA VAL A 781 0.62 22.90 25.92
C VAL A 781 1.55 21.71 25.85
N GLU A 782 1.01 20.60 25.35
CA GLU A 782 1.76 19.39 25.04
C GLU A 782 2.75 19.64 23.88
N PRO A 783 3.96 19.05 23.88
CA PRO A 783 4.92 19.24 22.79
C PRO A 783 4.53 18.44 21.54
N THR A 784 5.04 18.89 20.40
CA THR A 784 5.02 18.13 19.13
C THR A 784 5.63 16.75 19.33
N ARG A 785 4.96 15.68 18.86
CA ARG A 785 5.42 14.30 19.02
C ARG A 785 4.78 13.32 18.03
N LEU A 786 5.51 12.26 17.72
CA LEU A 786 4.97 11.09 17.02
C LEU A 786 4.16 10.23 17.99
N VAL A 787 3.00 9.76 17.55
CA VAL A 787 2.04 8.99 18.36
C VAL A 787 1.63 7.74 17.57
N VAL A 788 1.94 6.57 18.12
CA VAL A 788 1.46 5.28 17.60
C VAL A 788 0.07 5.00 18.17
N LYS A 789 -0.90 4.76 17.29
CA LYS A 789 -2.33 4.66 17.63
C LYS A 789 -2.95 3.30 17.32
N GLN A 790 -2.20 2.35 16.78
CA GLN A 790 -2.64 0.98 16.59
C GLN A 790 -1.44 0.06 16.37
N ALA A 791 -1.54 -1.17 16.85
CA ALA A 791 -0.70 -2.30 16.46
C ALA A 791 -1.56 -3.55 16.31
N ARG A 792 -1.24 -4.39 15.32
CA ARG A 792 -1.84 -5.72 15.15
C ARG A 792 -0.90 -6.65 14.40
N SER A 793 -1.10 -7.96 14.54
CA SER A 793 -0.35 -8.97 13.81
C SER A 793 -0.91 -9.16 12.41
N LEU A 794 -0.02 -9.25 11.41
CA LEU A 794 -0.35 -9.73 10.06
C LEU A 794 -0.03 -11.22 9.86
N ASP A 795 0.63 -11.86 10.83
CA ASP A 795 0.96 -13.28 10.73
C ASP A 795 -0.32 -14.15 10.72
N PRO A 796 -0.35 -15.25 9.94
CA PRO A 796 -1.49 -16.16 9.92
C PRO A 796 -1.78 -16.80 11.28
N GLY A 797 -3.06 -17.13 11.51
CA GLY A 797 -3.45 -17.97 12.64
C GLY A 797 -3.10 -19.44 12.44
N ILE A 798 -2.94 -20.19 13.53
CA ILE A 798 -2.68 -21.64 13.59
C ILE A 798 -3.97 -22.48 13.79
N ARG A 799 -5.15 -21.86 13.80
CA ARG A 799 -6.44 -22.54 14.00
C ARG A 799 -6.68 -23.71 13.03
N HIS A 800 -6.17 -23.59 11.82
CA HIS A 800 -6.27 -24.62 10.78
C HIS A 800 -5.35 -25.83 11.07
N VAL A 801 -4.42 -25.71 12.01
CA VAL A 801 -3.47 -26.75 12.40
C VAL A 801 -4.10 -27.73 13.38
N PRO A 802 -3.97 -29.06 13.18
CA PRO A 802 -4.43 -30.07 14.13
C PRO A 802 -3.88 -29.85 15.55
N ALA A 803 -4.75 -29.86 16.56
CA ALA A 803 -4.37 -29.62 17.95
C ALA A 803 -3.28 -30.57 18.48
N SER A 804 -3.22 -31.81 17.96
CA SER A 804 -2.20 -32.81 18.31
C SER A 804 -0.77 -32.42 17.90
N LEU A 805 -0.62 -31.46 16.98
CA LEU A 805 0.65 -30.92 16.54
C LEU A 805 1.13 -29.76 17.42
N LEU A 806 0.23 -29.14 18.20
CA LEU A 806 0.58 -27.98 18.99
C LEU A 806 1.56 -28.33 20.13
N ASP A 807 1.58 -29.56 20.61
CA ASP A 807 2.51 -30.04 21.63
C ASP A 807 3.82 -30.60 21.04
N ARG A 808 3.98 -30.61 19.72
CA ARG A 808 5.20 -31.09 19.05
C ARG A 808 6.28 -30.00 19.07
N PRO A 809 7.58 -30.37 18.98
CA PRO A 809 8.67 -29.40 18.90
C PRO A 809 8.77 -28.84 17.47
N ILE A 810 7.72 -28.13 17.07
CA ILE A 810 7.59 -27.45 15.78
C ILE A 810 7.37 -25.95 16.09
N PRO A 811 8.15 -25.03 15.48
CA PRO A 811 7.95 -23.60 15.67
C PRO A 811 6.53 -23.14 15.31
N ARG A 812 5.99 -22.18 16.07
CA ARG A 812 4.62 -21.68 15.85
C ARG A 812 4.45 -20.93 14.53
N ASP A 813 5.44 -20.14 14.14
CA ASP A 813 5.50 -19.48 12.83
C ASP A 813 5.52 -20.50 11.69
N VAL A 814 6.30 -21.59 11.80
CA VAL A 814 6.29 -22.67 10.81
C VAL A 814 4.92 -23.33 10.68
N LEU A 815 4.22 -23.54 11.81
CA LEU A 815 2.84 -24.06 11.79
C LEU A 815 1.85 -23.05 11.22
N ALA A 816 2.00 -21.75 11.50
CA ALA A 816 1.14 -20.69 10.98
C ALA A 816 1.22 -20.57 9.45
N HIS A 817 2.42 -20.74 8.91
CA HIS A 817 2.68 -20.68 7.46
C HIS A 817 2.59 -22.06 6.78
N ALA A 818 2.13 -23.11 7.47
CA ALA A 818 2.07 -24.46 6.93
C ALA A 818 0.97 -24.58 5.86
N VAL A 819 1.37 -24.88 4.63
CA VAL A 819 0.43 -25.19 3.53
C VAL A 819 0.11 -26.69 3.48
N ARG A 820 1.05 -27.53 3.95
CA ARG A 820 0.91 -28.98 3.97
C ARG A 820 1.59 -29.60 5.20
N ILE A 821 0.91 -30.54 5.87
CA ILE A 821 1.47 -31.34 6.96
C ILE A 821 1.20 -32.82 6.72
N VAL A 822 2.25 -33.63 6.83
CA VAL A 822 2.21 -35.07 6.59
C VAL A 822 2.76 -35.83 7.81
N GLU A 823 2.04 -36.83 8.28
CA GLU A 823 2.54 -37.83 9.22
C GLU A 823 3.37 -38.89 8.48
N LEU A 824 4.60 -39.10 8.94
CA LEU A 824 5.51 -40.12 8.45
C LEU A 824 5.48 -41.34 9.37
N SER A 825 5.28 -42.51 8.79
CA SER A 825 5.18 -43.79 9.49
C SER A 825 6.18 -44.79 8.93
N CYS A 826 7.25 -45.02 9.67
CA CYS A 826 8.40 -45.80 9.22
C CYS A 826 8.41 -47.22 9.80
N PRO A 827 9.25 -48.13 9.27
CA PRO A 827 9.56 -49.39 9.94
C PRO A 827 10.05 -49.17 11.38
N ASP A 828 9.92 -50.21 12.23
CA ASP A 828 10.30 -50.17 13.65
C ASP A 828 9.51 -49.18 14.53
N ASP A 829 8.30 -48.79 14.10
CA ASP A 829 7.35 -47.90 14.79
C ASP A 829 7.87 -46.47 15.01
N VAL A 830 8.85 -46.05 14.20
CA VAL A 830 9.33 -44.66 14.18
C VAL A 830 8.30 -43.78 13.47
N ARG A 831 7.89 -42.70 14.13
CA ARG A 831 6.92 -41.72 13.61
C ARG A 831 7.55 -40.34 13.49
N GLY A 832 7.16 -39.60 12.45
CA GLY A 832 7.58 -38.22 12.24
C GLY A 832 6.45 -37.36 11.68
N VAL A 833 6.69 -36.05 11.63
CA VAL A 833 5.81 -35.07 11.00
C VAL A 833 6.65 -34.23 10.07
N SER A 834 6.20 -34.07 8.83
CA SER A 834 6.81 -33.22 7.81
C SER A 834 5.90 -32.01 7.58
N VAL A 835 6.44 -30.80 7.72
CA VAL A 835 5.72 -29.53 7.56
C VAL A 835 6.32 -28.74 6.40
N THR A 836 5.48 -28.39 5.42
CA THR A 836 5.85 -27.57 4.26
C THR A 836 5.21 -26.20 4.42
N THR A 837 6.00 -25.13 4.28
CA THR A 837 5.51 -23.74 4.39
C THR A 837 5.21 -23.13 3.04
N ASP A 838 4.36 -22.12 3.02
CA ASP A 838 3.98 -21.39 1.81
C ASP A 838 5.20 -20.73 1.12
N PRO A 839 5.52 -21.08 -0.14
CA PRO A 839 6.60 -20.43 -0.90
C PRO A 839 6.33 -18.95 -1.21
N LEU A 840 5.08 -18.50 -1.16
CA LEU A 840 4.67 -17.13 -1.43
C LEU A 840 4.41 -16.33 -0.13
N ALA A 841 4.85 -16.85 1.03
CA ALA A 841 4.74 -16.10 2.29
C ALA A 841 5.72 -14.92 2.32
N ARG A 842 5.26 -13.82 2.93
CA ARG A 842 6.08 -12.61 3.16
C ARG A 842 7.40 -12.86 3.89
N VAL A 843 7.41 -13.89 4.73
CA VAL A 843 8.61 -14.35 5.44
C VAL A 843 8.90 -15.78 4.99
N ASP A 844 10.01 -15.97 4.30
CA ASP A 844 10.53 -17.29 4.00
C ASP A 844 11.15 -17.90 5.27
N LEU A 845 10.53 -18.96 5.77
CA LEU A 845 11.01 -19.75 6.91
C LEU A 845 11.96 -20.89 6.49
N GLY A 846 12.26 -21.02 5.19
CA GLY A 846 13.17 -22.00 4.62
C GLY A 846 12.59 -23.41 4.46
N HIS A 847 11.26 -23.55 4.52
CA HIS A 847 10.56 -24.85 4.56
C HIS A 847 9.57 -25.08 3.41
N SER A 848 9.62 -24.25 2.36
CA SER A 848 8.81 -24.43 1.14
C SER A 848 9.35 -25.55 0.25
N ASP A 849 10.64 -25.52 -0.08
CA ASP A 849 11.29 -26.56 -0.90
C ASP A 849 11.76 -27.77 -0.08
N ARG A 850 12.13 -27.52 1.18
CA ARG A 850 12.68 -28.52 2.10
C ARG A 850 11.85 -28.54 3.38
N PRO A 851 10.84 -29.43 3.45
CA PRO A 851 9.96 -29.50 4.61
C PRO A 851 10.72 -29.70 5.91
N LEU A 852 10.25 -29.06 6.98
CA LEU A 852 10.72 -29.33 8.33
C LEU A 852 10.24 -30.71 8.75
N VAL A 853 11.17 -31.62 9.08
CA VAL A 853 10.84 -32.97 9.55
C VAL A 853 11.18 -33.12 11.03
N VAL A 854 10.17 -33.44 11.83
CA VAL A 854 10.27 -33.65 13.28
C VAL A 854 9.92 -35.08 13.63
N TRP A 855 10.86 -35.81 14.24
CA TRP A 855 10.70 -37.21 14.65
C TRP A 855 10.27 -37.33 16.11
N ALA A 856 9.36 -38.26 16.40
CA ALA A 856 8.79 -38.46 17.74
C ALA A 856 9.87 -38.79 18.81
N ASP A 857 10.89 -39.56 18.44
CA ASP A 857 12.03 -39.92 19.31
C ASP A 857 13.26 -39.02 19.10
N GLY A 858 13.13 -37.94 18.31
CA GLY A 858 14.21 -37.00 18.00
C GLY A 858 15.29 -37.52 17.04
N ALA A 859 15.25 -38.80 16.64
CA ALA A 859 16.18 -39.40 15.68
C ALA A 859 15.45 -39.80 14.38
N ALA A 860 16.03 -39.44 13.24
CA ALA A 860 15.57 -39.92 11.94
C ALA A 860 15.81 -41.44 11.81
N PRO A 861 14.92 -42.18 11.12
CA PRO A 861 15.15 -43.58 10.80
C PRO A 861 16.36 -43.72 9.89
N ALA A 862 16.98 -44.91 9.90
CA ALA A 862 18.14 -45.19 9.06
C ALA A 862 17.83 -45.14 7.55
N ASP A 863 16.57 -45.37 7.18
CA ASP A 863 16.06 -45.28 5.81
C ASP A 863 14.71 -44.53 5.84
N ALA A 864 14.76 -43.22 5.56
CA ALA A 864 13.57 -42.36 5.56
C ALA A 864 12.68 -42.58 4.32
N ASP A 865 13.24 -43.12 3.23
CA ASP A 865 12.50 -43.42 2.00
C ASP A 865 11.56 -44.63 2.17
N ALA A 866 11.76 -45.43 3.22
CA ALA A 866 10.90 -46.56 3.57
C ALA A 866 9.63 -46.15 4.35
N CYS A 867 9.47 -44.86 4.68
CA CYS A 867 8.34 -44.37 5.47
C CYS A 867 7.09 -44.17 4.60
N ALA A 868 5.93 -44.58 5.13
CA ALA A 868 4.64 -44.25 4.56
C ALA A 868 4.19 -42.84 5.01
N ALA A 869 3.69 -42.05 4.07
CA ALA A 869 3.15 -40.71 4.31
C ALA A 869 1.61 -40.75 4.43
N SER A 870 1.06 -40.09 5.45
CA SER A 870 -0.37 -39.85 5.60
C SER A 870 -0.62 -38.36 5.81
N GLU A 871 -1.53 -37.78 5.06
CA GLU A 871 -1.80 -36.34 5.13
C GLU A 871 -2.57 -35.99 6.42
N LEU A 872 -2.09 -34.95 7.12
CA LEU A 872 -2.75 -34.40 8.32
C LEU A 872 -3.42 -33.06 8.04
N LEU A 873 -2.85 -32.27 7.12
CA LEU A 873 -3.36 -30.98 6.70
C LEU A 873 -2.93 -30.73 5.25
N THR A 874 -3.88 -30.27 4.44
CA THR A 874 -3.64 -29.62 3.15
C THR A 874 -4.55 -28.42 3.09
N THR A 875 -3.95 -27.24 2.94
CA THR A 875 -4.69 -25.98 2.85
C THR A 875 -5.28 -25.80 1.44
N PRO A 876 -6.31 -24.93 1.28
CA PRO A 876 -6.79 -24.54 -0.04
C PRO A 876 -5.68 -23.99 -0.94
N ARG A 877 -4.70 -23.31 -0.33
CA ARG A 877 -3.53 -22.79 -1.03
C ARG A 877 -2.65 -23.91 -1.57
N GLN A 878 -2.35 -24.94 -0.77
CA GLN A 878 -1.61 -26.12 -1.26
C GLN A 878 -2.33 -26.81 -2.42
N TYR A 879 -3.66 -26.93 -2.36
CA TYR A 879 -4.42 -27.51 -3.46
C TYR A 879 -4.20 -26.76 -4.77
N LEU A 880 -4.14 -25.43 -4.73
CA LEU A 880 -3.85 -24.61 -5.91
C LEU A 880 -2.37 -24.75 -6.36
N LEU A 881 -1.43 -24.81 -5.41
CA LEU A 881 -0.01 -25.04 -5.73
C LEU A 881 0.22 -26.40 -6.40
N ASP A 882 -0.48 -27.45 -5.96
CA ASP A 882 -0.42 -28.78 -6.59
C ASP A 882 -0.97 -28.73 -8.02
N LEU A 883 -2.08 -28.03 -8.24
CA LEU A 883 -2.65 -27.83 -9.59
C LEU A 883 -1.72 -27.03 -10.51
N LEU A 884 -0.98 -26.06 -9.97
CA LEU A 884 0.03 -25.31 -10.72
C LEU A 884 1.22 -26.20 -11.10
N GLY A 885 1.73 -26.98 -10.15
CA GLY A 885 2.90 -27.86 -10.39
C GLY A 885 2.64 -29.01 -11.36
N ASP A 886 1.37 -29.43 -11.55
CA ASP A 886 0.96 -30.44 -12.52
C ASP A 886 0.83 -29.91 -13.96
N ARG A 887 0.87 -28.58 -14.16
CA ARG A 887 0.74 -27.90 -15.45
C ARG A 887 2.11 -27.44 -15.97
#